data_AF-A0A9D8R387-F1
#
_entry.id   AF-A0A9D8R387-F1
#
_cell.length_a   1.000
_cell.length_b   1.000
_cell.length_c   1.000
_cell.angle_alpha   90.00
_cell.angle_beta   90.00
_cell.angle_gamma   90.00
#
_symmetry.space_group_name_H-M   'P 1'
#
loop_
_entity.id
_entity.type
_entity.pdbx_description
1 polymer ?
#
loop_
_entity_poly.entity_id
_entity_poly.type
_entity_poly.pdbx_seq_one_letter_code
_entity_poly.pdbx_strand_id
1 'polypeptide(L)'
;MKKILSVSFGILAVLAIAVSCNKVITDVPGGNTTDNPGTPSGEQITISATLSDALTKVAFTPGLNGSKPMLALAWESGDKLRIADHSDNSSYSDFDLDPACVGQKKGIFTGTLVAATSYDVWVINSDDPANMQMQASDGDASHIVLVAQASDLAADALDDFTFTEVSSVLGIQAKLPAGVAATISSVELTATENIFFGGKTLAIGIDTPGDTDGDDILNLYATLPSGDTTIPNSTVLYVKFTSASGTPHTTYRTLGSNLKFVSGSLNNLKMNCTTSGGNALQTWAGNGTDGNPYLIDTPYKLAAVNLLATGGQTTYFKMTADVDMDGVPHLPVNTNSGYTQVVNFDGNNKTVSKLGTNLFYVFKGSIQNLTLSGSSVGTKRGIFAEYCQGTGHTINNVDIIGGSMAATAANSGAMIGRINNGSGTTVTISDCDVKNTTVSGAAQTGGLIGSADAAVVVNNCTFAKEGDGTSSVTASAANCGGLIGQTTGTVTVSNCTVFGTNVTGKGVVGGVVGFANSLVTISGSKYTGGTVSSSGRYAGGFVGSTKDVASTITNCQVEEATVSTTYTDDARCGGFVGQFQFSCRIEGCTVGTSSKKVTVSTPNPAASKVLNTGGFVGVNYGTITKNGDVRTKAYAKITSANTQGQQLNLGGFVGFGRGTIEYCDAIVDMTSLKGQYIGGFAGLVTNAGTKIDNCTVEGSVTGNNYTGGFAGYADSGAPVISNCTASGSVSGQSGSGGFVGQTLTCDYTNCSTSATCSFSGSNNGGFAGQIWGGSLTGCSSSGSVTATGGSTYGGFAGLITENGVTLDKCSASGNLTDEKGSYNGGFIGAINKGTVNITRCYATGNVTSDQTYVSAFIANIHHASNTINVTIQNCFASGNIIKSNQMRGGLIGQIGTVTSITVSNCYASGAVVGSFRLGGLIGNVNAANIYIDHCAAWNSEVTASKRGTANWSSGAFAGTAHPNSHLSDNYRKPGLALSAWWVPDSDYNHPDIDGTTHPLVRRNSDNTGMEGETTLTAYNSNDGQANRWAYQGKVEAGKTLSELASTTLGWDSSIWDFTGDLPTLK
;
A
#
# COMPACT_ATOMS: atom_id res chain seq x y z
N MET A 1 -28.89 16.27 -65.84
CA MET A 1 -27.83 16.29 -66.88
C MET A 1 -26.74 15.34 -66.41
N LYS A 2 -26.53 14.21 -67.12
CA LYS A 2 -25.37 14.01 -68.04
C LYS A 2 -24.04 14.28 -67.32
N LYS A 3 -23.02 13.43 -67.30
CA LYS A 3 -22.67 12.22 -68.07
C LYS A 3 -21.31 11.73 -67.49
N ILE A 4 -21.09 10.41 -67.43
CA ILE A 4 -19.95 9.62 -67.98
C ILE A 4 -18.53 10.09 -67.57
N LEU A 5 -17.55 9.28 -67.13
CA LEU A 5 -17.04 7.97 -67.58
C LEU A 5 -16.36 7.26 -66.41
N SER A 6 -16.72 6.00 -66.16
CA SER A 6 -15.72 4.98 -65.86
C SER A 6 -15.85 3.93 -66.95
N VAL A 7 -14.88 3.93 -67.86
CA VAL A 7 -14.70 2.89 -68.88
C VAL A 7 -14.16 1.68 -68.13
N SER A 8 -15.02 0.68 -67.93
CA SER A 8 -14.65 -0.62 -67.40
C SER A 8 -14.08 -1.45 -68.53
N PHE A 9 -12.81 -1.87 -68.42
CA PHE A 9 -12.38 -3.11 -69.05
C PHE A 9 -13.08 -4.24 -68.30
N GLY A 10 -13.95 -4.97 -69.01
CA GLY A 10 -14.74 -6.06 -68.47
C GLY A 10 -13.86 -7.27 -68.18
N ILE A 11 -13.96 -7.80 -66.96
CA ILE A 11 -13.41 -9.11 -66.59
C ILE A 11 -14.55 -10.13 -66.68
N LEU A 12 -14.24 -11.23 -67.38
CA LEU A 12 -15.11 -12.35 -67.70
C LEU A 12 -15.26 -13.25 -66.44
N ALA A 13 -16.49 -13.59 -66.04
CA ALA A 13 -16.74 -14.62 -65.03
C ALA A 13 -17.43 -15.82 -65.67
N VAL A 14 -16.90 -17.02 -65.40
CA VAL A 14 -17.33 -18.32 -65.94
C VAL A 14 -18.01 -19.09 -64.80
N LEU A 15 -19.30 -19.44 -64.92
CA LEU A 15 -20.07 -20.14 -63.87
C LEU A 15 -20.87 -21.38 -64.34
N ALA A 16 -20.55 -22.55 -63.77
CA ALA A 16 -21.04 -23.90 -64.15
C ALA A 16 -22.45 -24.28 -63.62
N ILE A 17 -23.22 -25.01 -64.42
CA ILE A 17 -24.50 -25.71 -64.14
C ILE A 17 -24.16 -27.19 -64.01
N ALA A 18 -24.63 -27.83 -62.93
CA ALA A 18 -24.45 -29.25 -62.72
C ALA A 18 -25.51 -30.07 -63.49
N VAL A 19 -25.07 -30.93 -64.41
CA VAL A 19 -25.92 -31.92 -65.07
C VAL A 19 -25.51 -33.30 -64.55
N SER A 20 -26.44 -34.01 -63.91
CA SER A 20 -26.21 -35.41 -63.52
C SER A 20 -26.81 -36.36 -64.55
N CYS A 21 -25.96 -37.18 -65.17
CA CYS A 21 -26.39 -38.32 -65.96
C CYS A 21 -26.54 -39.53 -65.03
N ASN A 22 -27.76 -39.85 -64.60
CA ASN A 22 -28.01 -41.14 -63.98
C ASN A 22 -28.03 -42.21 -65.08
N LYS A 23 -26.88 -42.84 -65.31
CA LYS A 23 -26.76 -44.06 -66.09
C LYS A 23 -27.48 -45.18 -65.34
N VAL A 24 -28.75 -45.46 -65.64
CA VAL A 24 -29.38 -46.73 -65.24
C VAL A 24 -28.91 -47.78 -66.25
N ILE A 25 -27.66 -48.22 -66.13
CA ILE A 25 -27.22 -49.51 -66.64
C ILE A 25 -27.11 -50.43 -65.42
N THR A 26 -27.97 -51.44 -65.36
CA THR A 26 -27.88 -52.53 -64.40
C THR A 26 -26.61 -53.33 -64.66
N ASP A 27 -25.60 -53.20 -63.80
CA ASP A 27 -24.46 -54.14 -63.77
C ASP A 27 -24.88 -55.43 -63.05
N VAL A 28 -24.56 -56.58 -63.65
CA VAL A 28 -24.30 -57.84 -62.92
C VAL A 28 -22.83 -58.19 -63.13
N PRO A 29 -22.05 -58.45 -62.07
CA PRO A 29 -20.59 -58.42 -62.13
C PRO A 29 -19.94 -59.76 -62.52
N GLY A 30 -18.86 -59.65 -63.31
CA GLY A 30 -17.63 -60.42 -63.13
C GLY A 30 -17.38 -61.62 -64.06
N GLY A 31 -16.35 -61.51 -64.91
CA GLY A 31 -15.73 -62.68 -65.54
C GLY A 31 -14.91 -62.42 -66.80
N ASN A 32 -13.70 -61.89 -66.63
CA ASN A 32 -12.46 -62.12 -67.41
C ASN A 32 -12.58 -62.56 -68.89
N THR A 33 -12.16 -61.72 -69.84
CA THR A 33 -11.22 -62.05 -70.94
C THR A 33 -11.03 -60.85 -71.85
N THR A 34 -9.82 -60.76 -72.41
CA THR A 34 -9.41 -59.89 -73.50
C THR A 34 -10.33 -60.02 -74.71
N ASP A 35 -11.03 -58.96 -75.07
CA ASP A 35 -11.29 -58.53 -76.45
C ASP A 35 -12.10 -57.23 -76.44
N ASN A 36 -11.78 -56.36 -77.40
CA ASN A 36 -12.45 -55.09 -77.66
C ASN A 36 -13.96 -55.32 -77.89
N PRO A 37 -14.88 -54.87 -77.02
CA PRO A 37 -16.30 -54.94 -77.33
C PRO A 37 -16.69 -53.68 -78.11
N GLY A 38 -17.12 -53.90 -79.36
CA GLY A 38 -17.74 -52.88 -80.17
C GLY A 38 -18.91 -52.19 -79.46
N THR A 39 -19.08 -50.93 -79.81
CA THR A 39 -20.20 -50.02 -79.50
C THR A 39 -21.57 -50.71 -79.46
N PRO A 40 -22.36 -50.53 -78.39
CA PRO A 40 -23.82 -50.69 -78.45
C PRO A 40 -24.41 -49.46 -79.14
N SER A 41 -24.92 -49.61 -80.36
CA SER A 41 -25.74 -48.58 -81.01
C SER A 41 -27.20 -48.71 -80.55
N GLY A 42 -27.74 -47.69 -79.88
CA GLY A 42 -29.19 -47.52 -79.72
C GLY A 42 -29.75 -47.43 -78.29
N GLU A 43 -28.97 -47.08 -77.27
CA GLU A 43 -29.50 -46.85 -75.93
C GLU A 43 -30.14 -45.45 -75.80
N GLN A 44 -31.38 -45.38 -75.30
CA GLN A 44 -32.02 -44.12 -74.90
C GLN A 44 -31.32 -43.57 -73.65
N ILE A 45 -30.90 -42.31 -73.70
CA ILE A 45 -30.27 -41.63 -72.56
C ILE A 45 -31.22 -40.58 -72.02
N THR A 46 -31.44 -40.64 -70.69
CA THR A 46 -32.21 -39.66 -69.93
C THR A 46 -31.24 -38.77 -69.17
N ILE A 47 -31.27 -37.47 -69.47
CA ILE A 47 -30.41 -36.47 -68.84
C ILE A 47 -31.27 -35.60 -67.95
N SER A 48 -30.92 -35.48 -66.67
CA SER A 48 -31.59 -34.54 -65.77
C SER A 48 -30.71 -33.32 -65.51
N ALA A 49 -31.21 -32.15 -65.89
CA ALA A 49 -30.58 -30.86 -65.60
C ALA A 49 -31.45 -30.08 -64.61
N THR A 50 -30.83 -29.49 -63.59
CA THR A 50 -31.55 -28.69 -62.60
C THR A 50 -30.96 -27.29 -62.60
N LEU A 51 -31.81 -26.29 -62.82
CA LEU A 51 -31.45 -24.89 -62.64
C LEU A 51 -31.30 -24.64 -61.13
N SER A 52 -30.14 -24.14 -60.71
CA SER A 52 -29.88 -23.68 -59.34
C SER A 52 -30.91 -22.61 -58.93
N ASP A 53 -31.26 -22.58 -57.65
CA ASP A 53 -32.15 -21.56 -57.07
C ASP A 53 -31.58 -20.13 -57.18
N ALA A 54 -30.28 -20.00 -57.42
CA ALA A 54 -29.58 -18.74 -57.66
C ALA A 54 -29.46 -18.35 -59.15
N LEU A 55 -29.89 -19.21 -60.09
CA LEU A 55 -29.82 -18.92 -61.53
C LEU A 55 -31.01 -18.10 -62.00
N THR A 56 -30.73 -17.16 -62.89
CA THR A 56 -31.70 -16.50 -63.76
C THR A 56 -31.46 -17.00 -65.18
N LYS A 57 -32.50 -17.42 -65.92
CA LYS A 57 -32.36 -17.66 -67.37
C LYS A 57 -32.08 -16.30 -68.00
N VAL A 58 -30.92 -16.12 -68.64
CA VAL A 58 -30.67 -14.92 -69.46
C VAL A 58 -31.32 -15.17 -70.82
N ALA A 59 -32.58 -14.77 -70.97
CA ALA A 59 -33.21 -14.66 -72.28
C ALA A 59 -33.06 -13.22 -72.78
N PHE A 60 -32.33 -13.02 -73.88
CA PHE A 60 -32.39 -11.77 -74.62
C PHE A 60 -33.47 -11.89 -75.71
N THR A 61 -34.65 -11.34 -75.47
CA THR A 61 -35.53 -10.92 -76.57
C THR A 61 -35.47 -9.40 -76.71
N PRO A 62 -35.48 -8.85 -77.95
CA PRO A 62 -35.52 -7.42 -78.15
C PRO A 62 -36.93 -6.90 -77.83
N GLY A 63 -37.12 -6.37 -76.64
CA GLY A 63 -38.36 -5.69 -76.26
C GLY A 63 -38.50 -4.33 -76.94
N LEU A 64 -39.41 -4.23 -77.90
CA LEU A 64 -40.01 -2.95 -78.30
C LEU A 64 -40.78 -2.38 -77.10
N ASN A 65 -40.48 -1.12 -76.74
CA ASN A 65 -41.20 -0.27 -75.78
C ASN A 65 -41.11 -0.58 -74.27
N GLY A 66 -39.92 -0.33 -73.69
CA GLY A 66 -39.83 0.52 -72.49
C GLY A 66 -40.33 0.00 -71.14
N SER A 67 -40.60 -1.30 -70.99
CA SER A 67 -40.85 -1.94 -69.68
C SER A 67 -39.69 -2.88 -69.35
N LYS A 68 -39.26 -2.91 -68.08
CA LYS A 68 -38.13 -3.72 -67.59
C LYS A 68 -38.27 -5.21 -68.01
N PRO A 69 -37.17 -5.91 -68.34
CA PRO A 69 -37.21 -7.34 -68.64
C PRO A 69 -37.80 -8.12 -67.47
N MET A 70 -38.70 -9.06 -67.75
CA MET A 70 -39.22 -10.01 -66.77
C MET A 70 -38.33 -11.24 -66.74
N LEU A 71 -37.92 -11.62 -65.54
CA LEU A 71 -37.08 -12.78 -65.23
C LEU A 71 -37.97 -14.04 -65.18
N ALA A 72 -37.72 -15.03 -66.03
CA ALA A 72 -38.40 -16.33 -65.98
C ALA A 72 -37.49 -17.38 -65.32
N LEU A 73 -38.04 -18.15 -64.38
CA LEU A 73 -37.30 -19.04 -63.47
C LEU A 73 -37.53 -20.55 -63.75
N ALA A 74 -37.86 -20.93 -64.99
CA ALA A 74 -38.23 -22.31 -65.36
C ALA A 74 -37.94 -22.69 -66.82
N TRP A 75 -37.91 -24.00 -67.11
CA TRP A 75 -37.82 -24.54 -68.48
C TRP A 75 -39.07 -24.25 -69.32
N GLU A 76 -38.92 -23.97 -70.61
CA GLU A 76 -40.02 -23.57 -71.48
C GLU A 76 -40.30 -24.63 -72.57
N SER A 77 -41.53 -24.63 -73.08
CA SER A 77 -41.91 -25.52 -74.17
C SER A 77 -41.09 -25.18 -75.42
N GLY A 78 -40.29 -26.13 -75.91
CA GLY A 78 -39.43 -25.96 -77.09
C GLY A 78 -37.93 -25.89 -76.78
N ASP A 79 -37.54 -25.83 -75.50
CA ASP A 79 -36.15 -25.93 -75.08
C ASP A 79 -35.58 -27.33 -75.40
N LYS A 80 -34.35 -27.38 -75.93
CA LYS A 80 -33.60 -28.62 -76.25
C LYS A 80 -32.19 -28.57 -75.66
N LEU A 81 -31.61 -29.73 -75.40
CA LEU A 81 -30.19 -29.87 -75.07
C LEU A 81 -29.48 -30.56 -76.24
N ARG A 82 -28.48 -29.93 -76.85
CA ARG A 82 -27.68 -30.52 -77.91
C ARG A 82 -26.35 -31.02 -77.37
N ILE A 83 -25.92 -32.20 -77.79
CA ILE A 83 -24.62 -32.78 -77.46
C ILE A 83 -23.90 -33.14 -78.76
N ALA A 84 -22.68 -32.63 -78.98
CA ALA A 84 -21.85 -32.99 -80.13
C ALA A 84 -20.52 -33.62 -79.72
N ASP A 85 -19.88 -34.27 -80.69
CA ASP A 85 -18.47 -34.65 -80.57
C ASP A 85 -17.59 -33.40 -80.49
N HIS A 86 -16.78 -33.30 -79.43
CA HIS A 86 -15.86 -32.18 -79.21
C HIS A 86 -14.88 -31.97 -80.39
N SER A 87 -14.54 -33.03 -81.12
CA SER A 87 -13.63 -32.98 -82.28
C SER A 87 -14.32 -32.62 -83.61
N ASP A 88 -15.65 -32.73 -83.69
CA ASP A 88 -16.45 -32.38 -84.87
C ASP A 88 -17.88 -31.95 -84.50
N ASN A 89 -18.08 -30.63 -84.40
CA ASN A 89 -19.38 -30.00 -84.08
C ASN A 89 -20.48 -30.21 -85.14
N SER A 90 -20.17 -30.85 -86.27
CA SER A 90 -21.18 -31.23 -87.27
C SER A 90 -21.91 -32.54 -86.95
N SER A 91 -21.37 -33.35 -86.02
CA SER A 91 -21.97 -34.59 -85.53
C SER A 91 -22.57 -34.38 -84.13
N TYR A 92 -23.91 -34.29 -84.04
CA TYR A 92 -24.61 -33.95 -82.80
C TYR A 92 -25.95 -34.69 -82.61
N SER A 93 -26.39 -34.75 -81.35
CA SER A 93 -27.70 -35.23 -80.92
C SER A 93 -28.46 -34.14 -80.17
N ASP A 94 -29.72 -33.90 -80.53
CA ASP A 94 -30.64 -33.07 -79.76
C ASP A 94 -31.47 -33.95 -78.81
N PHE A 95 -31.60 -33.50 -77.58
CA PHE A 95 -32.41 -34.10 -76.54
C PHE A 95 -33.58 -33.16 -76.26
N ASP A 96 -34.79 -33.67 -76.45
CA ASP A 96 -36.00 -32.89 -76.25
C ASP A 96 -36.35 -32.83 -74.77
N LEU A 97 -36.78 -31.65 -74.29
CA LEU A 97 -37.31 -31.48 -72.95
C LEU A 97 -38.61 -32.28 -72.79
N ASP A 98 -38.70 -33.07 -71.71
CA ASP A 98 -39.95 -33.70 -71.28
C ASP A 98 -41.01 -32.62 -71.04
N PRO A 99 -42.15 -32.65 -71.77
CA PRO A 99 -43.21 -31.66 -71.62
C PRO A 99 -43.73 -31.53 -70.19
N ALA A 100 -43.60 -32.57 -69.35
CA ALA A 100 -43.99 -32.51 -67.93
C ALA A 100 -43.08 -31.61 -67.07
N CYS A 101 -41.91 -31.23 -67.59
CA CYS A 101 -40.93 -30.38 -66.91
C CYS A 101 -41.05 -28.89 -67.31
N VAL A 102 -41.94 -28.54 -68.23
CA VAL A 102 -42.21 -27.14 -68.62
C VAL A 102 -42.77 -26.37 -67.42
N GLY A 103 -42.17 -25.23 -67.09
CA GLY A 103 -42.53 -24.43 -65.91
C GLY A 103 -41.86 -24.87 -64.60
N GLN A 104 -41.00 -25.90 -64.62
CA GLN A 104 -40.23 -26.37 -63.46
C GLN A 104 -38.76 -25.92 -63.52
N LYS A 105 -38.07 -25.89 -62.36
CA LYS A 105 -36.62 -25.64 -62.28
C LYS A 105 -35.77 -26.86 -62.68
N LYS A 106 -36.36 -28.05 -62.66
CA LYS A 106 -35.74 -29.30 -63.09
C LYS A 106 -36.30 -29.71 -64.44
N GLY A 107 -35.42 -30.01 -65.38
CA GLY A 107 -35.71 -30.46 -66.73
C GLY A 107 -35.17 -31.86 -66.93
N ILE A 108 -36.00 -32.75 -67.48
CA ILE A 108 -35.57 -34.07 -67.94
C ILE A 108 -35.55 -34.02 -69.46
N PHE A 109 -34.44 -34.42 -70.06
CA PHE A 109 -34.24 -34.41 -71.51
C PHE A 109 -34.00 -35.84 -71.99
N THR A 110 -34.62 -36.21 -73.11
CA THR A 110 -34.54 -37.57 -73.65
C THR A 110 -34.17 -37.56 -75.12
N GLY A 111 -33.27 -38.45 -75.50
CA GLY A 111 -32.71 -38.51 -76.86
C GLY A 111 -31.78 -39.72 -77.02
N THR A 112 -31.22 -39.87 -78.22
CA THR A 112 -30.22 -40.92 -78.53
C THR A 112 -28.87 -40.27 -78.73
N LEU A 113 -27.84 -40.73 -78.02
CA LEU A 113 -26.50 -40.14 -78.07
C LEU A 113 -25.64 -40.73 -79.20
N VAL A 114 -24.84 -39.90 -79.86
CA VAL A 114 -23.80 -40.33 -80.81
C VAL A 114 -22.56 -40.82 -80.04
N ALA A 115 -21.93 -41.91 -80.49
CA ALA A 115 -20.76 -42.49 -79.82
C ALA A 115 -19.51 -41.62 -80.00
N ALA A 116 -18.98 -41.06 -78.90
CA ALA A 116 -17.73 -40.30 -78.86
C ALA A 116 -17.06 -40.43 -77.47
N THR A 117 -15.78 -40.06 -77.36
CA THR A 117 -15.00 -40.14 -76.11
C THR A 117 -14.95 -38.81 -75.32
N SER A 118 -15.40 -37.72 -75.92
CA SER A 118 -15.45 -36.36 -75.35
C SER A 118 -16.57 -35.57 -76.04
N TYR A 119 -17.29 -34.73 -75.29
CA TYR A 119 -18.53 -34.12 -75.76
C TYR A 119 -18.61 -32.62 -75.45
N ASP A 120 -19.15 -31.85 -76.40
CA ASP A 120 -19.61 -30.46 -76.19
C ASP A 120 -21.13 -30.42 -76.01
N VAL A 121 -21.63 -29.55 -75.12
CA VAL A 121 -23.07 -29.49 -74.80
C VAL A 121 -23.63 -28.07 -74.89
N TRP A 122 -24.80 -27.92 -75.51
CA TRP A 122 -25.49 -26.64 -75.71
C TRP A 122 -26.96 -26.71 -75.25
N VAL A 123 -27.49 -25.61 -74.73
CA VAL A 123 -28.94 -25.42 -74.52
C VAL A 123 -29.48 -24.56 -75.65
N ILE A 124 -30.55 -25.01 -76.30
CA ILE A 124 -31.13 -24.37 -77.48
C ILE A 124 -32.58 -23.97 -77.16
N ASN A 125 -32.93 -22.72 -77.45
CA ASN A 125 -34.31 -22.22 -77.43
C ASN A 125 -34.82 -22.12 -78.89
N SER A 126 -36.09 -22.39 -79.13
CA SER A 126 -36.67 -22.60 -80.46
C SER A 126 -36.71 -21.40 -81.40
N ASP A 127 -36.38 -20.18 -80.95
CA ASP A 127 -36.75 -18.96 -81.69
C ASP A 127 -35.59 -18.25 -82.45
N ASP A 128 -34.32 -18.60 -82.27
CA ASP A 128 -33.22 -18.09 -83.13
C ASP A 128 -31.93 -18.93 -83.05
N PRO A 129 -31.52 -19.65 -84.13
CA PRO A 129 -30.28 -20.42 -84.14
C PRO A 129 -28.99 -19.60 -84.09
N ALA A 130 -29.04 -18.26 -84.21
CA ALA A 130 -27.86 -17.41 -84.36
C ALA A 130 -27.15 -17.05 -83.05
N ASN A 131 -27.75 -17.30 -81.88
CA ASN A 131 -27.19 -16.95 -80.55
C ASN A 131 -26.89 -18.19 -79.71
N MET A 132 -26.12 -19.14 -80.25
CA MET A 132 -25.60 -20.27 -79.48
C MET A 132 -24.53 -19.78 -78.48
N GLN A 133 -24.75 -19.95 -77.17
CA GLN A 133 -23.66 -19.80 -76.20
C GLN A 133 -22.80 -21.07 -76.24
N MET A 134 -21.54 -20.91 -76.63
CA MET A 134 -20.56 -21.99 -76.72
C MET A 134 -19.85 -22.17 -75.39
N GLN A 135 -19.76 -23.41 -74.92
CA GLN A 135 -18.78 -23.76 -73.92
C GLN A 135 -18.35 -25.22 -74.01
N ALA A 136 -17.08 -25.43 -74.32
CA ALA A 136 -16.46 -26.74 -74.33
C ALA A 136 -16.01 -27.12 -72.91
N SER A 137 -16.26 -28.38 -72.52
CA SER A 137 -15.62 -29.01 -71.36
C SER A 137 -15.02 -30.35 -71.78
N ASP A 138 -13.71 -30.52 -71.64
CA ASP A 138 -13.08 -31.84 -71.79
C ASP A 138 -13.42 -32.71 -70.57
N GLY A 139 -14.19 -33.78 -70.77
CA GLY A 139 -14.53 -34.75 -69.71
C GLY A 139 -14.91 -36.13 -70.26
N ASP A 140 -14.52 -37.18 -69.52
CA ASP A 140 -14.93 -38.57 -69.74
C ASP A 140 -16.43 -38.75 -69.40
N ALA A 141 -17.08 -39.78 -69.94
CA ALA A 141 -18.55 -39.93 -70.12
C ALA A 141 -19.44 -40.00 -68.85
N SER A 142 -18.97 -39.53 -67.69
CA SER A 142 -19.68 -39.54 -66.41
C SER A 142 -20.17 -38.17 -65.92
N HIS A 143 -19.69 -37.05 -66.48
CA HIS A 143 -20.09 -35.70 -66.03
C HIS A 143 -20.18 -34.71 -67.20
N ILE A 144 -21.31 -34.01 -67.33
CA ILE A 144 -21.54 -32.92 -68.31
C ILE A 144 -21.71 -31.61 -67.53
N VAL A 145 -21.06 -30.53 -67.97
CA VAL A 145 -21.13 -29.20 -67.33
C VAL A 145 -21.54 -28.15 -68.37
N LEU A 146 -22.58 -27.37 -68.11
CA LEU A 146 -22.93 -26.18 -68.90
C LEU A 146 -22.41 -24.94 -68.17
N VAL A 147 -22.00 -23.85 -68.83
CA VAL A 147 -21.74 -22.59 -68.10
C VAL A 147 -22.39 -21.38 -68.78
N ALA A 148 -22.84 -20.43 -67.95
CA ALA A 148 -23.48 -19.20 -68.38
C ALA A 148 -22.66 -17.98 -67.90
N GLN A 149 -22.52 -16.96 -68.76
CA GLN A 149 -21.91 -15.69 -68.42
C GLN A 149 -22.98 -14.65 -68.06
N ALA A 150 -22.78 -13.90 -66.97
CA ALA A 150 -23.56 -12.73 -66.61
C ALA A 150 -22.66 -11.48 -66.66
N SER A 151 -23.03 -10.49 -67.47
CA SER A 151 -22.44 -9.16 -67.46
C SER A 151 -23.26 -8.21 -66.57
N ASP A 152 -22.59 -7.24 -65.94
CA ASP A 152 -23.18 -6.15 -65.11
C ASP A 152 -23.68 -6.51 -63.70
N LEU A 153 -22.97 -7.40 -62.99
CA LEU A 153 -23.15 -7.56 -61.54
C LEU A 153 -22.52 -6.39 -60.77
N ALA A 154 -23.30 -5.75 -59.89
CA ALA A 154 -22.79 -4.73 -58.97
C ALA A 154 -21.83 -5.37 -57.94
N ALA A 155 -20.81 -4.61 -57.52
CA ALA A 155 -19.66 -5.09 -56.73
C ALA A 155 -20.02 -5.69 -55.35
N ASP A 156 -21.27 -5.50 -54.92
CA ASP A 156 -21.88 -5.88 -53.65
C ASP A 156 -22.86 -7.07 -53.76
N ALA A 157 -23.04 -7.66 -54.94
CA ALA A 157 -24.02 -8.74 -55.18
C ALA A 157 -23.46 -10.19 -55.07
N LEU A 158 -22.21 -10.38 -54.62
CA LEU A 158 -21.52 -11.69 -54.65
C LEU A 158 -21.07 -12.20 -53.27
N ASP A 159 -21.69 -11.74 -52.18
CA ASP A 159 -21.25 -12.11 -50.83
C ASP A 159 -21.57 -13.57 -50.40
N ASP A 160 -22.20 -14.40 -51.24
CA ASP A 160 -22.40 -15.84 -50.96
C ASP A 160 -22.35 -16.68 -52.26
N PHE A 161 -21.23 -17.34 -52.55
CA PHE A 161 -21.13 -18.41 -53.56
C PHE A 161 -20.25 -19.55 -53.04
N THR A 162 -20.81 -20.75 -52.93
CA THR A 162 -20.13 -21.99 -52.55
C THR A 162 -20.09 -22.97 -53.73
N PHE A 163 -18.91 -23.54 -54.00
CA PHE A 163 -18.71 -24.63 -54.97
C PHE A 163 -18.30 -25.91 -54.24
N THR A 164 -18.98 -27.02 -54.50
CA THR A 164 -18.62 -28.41 -54.16
C THR A 164 -17.75 -29.00 -55.28
N GLU A 165 -16.72 -29.83 -55.11
CA GLU A 165 -16.11 -30.55 -53.99
C GLU A 165 -14.58 -30.51 -54.15
N VAL A 166 -13.84 -30.09 -53.13
CA VAL A 166 -12.56 -30.66 -52.64
C VAL A 166 -12.30 -29.94 -51.32
N SER A 167 -11.75 -30.63 -50.31
CA SER A 167 -11.29 -30.09 -49.00
C SER A 167 -11.46 -28.58 -48.81
N SER A 168 -12.33 -28.12 -47.90
CA SER A 168 -12.61 -26.69 -47.62
C SER A 168 -11.42 -25.77 -47.95
N VAL A 169 -11.47 -24.94 -48.99
CA VAL A 169 -10.31 -24.10 -49.40
C VAL A 169 -10.60 -22.64 -49.05
N LEU A 170 -9.64 -21.93 -48.43
CA LEU A 170 -9.64 -20.47 -48.30
C LEU A 170 -8.91 -19.85 -49.49
N GLY A 171 -9.64 -19.16 -50.35
CA GLY A 171 -9.09 -18.26 -51.37
C GLY A 171 -8.81 -16.89 -50.76
N ILE A 172 -7.56 -16.43 -50.72
CA ILE A 172 -7.22 -15.05 -50.34
C ILE A 172 -6.95 -14.27 -51.62
N GLN A 173 -7.70 -13.19 -51.82
CA GLN A 173 -7.47 -12.24 -52.92
C GLN A 173 -6.99 -10.91 -52.35
N ALA A 174 -5.74 -10.55 -52.64
CA ALA A 174 -5.17 -9.27 -52.22
C ALA A 174 -4.73 -8.48 -53.44
N LYS A 175 -5.44 -7.40 -53.76
CA LYS A 175 -4.93 -6.37 -54.68
C LYS A 175 -3.80 -5.63 -53.98
N LEU A 176 -2.59 -5.69 -54.54
CA LEU A 176 -1.38 -5.07 -53.99
C LEU A 176 -0.89 -3.92 -54.89
N PRO A 177 -0.03 -3.00 -54.40
CA PRO A 177 0.61 -2.01 -55.24
C PRO A 177 1.46 -2.66 -56.34
N ALA A 178 1.60 -1.96 -57.47
CA ALA A 178 2.25 -2.47 -58.66
C ALA A 178 3.66 -2.99 -58.40
N GLY A 179 3.94 -4.21 -58.87
CA GLY A 179 5.24 -4.87 -58.75
C GLY A 179 5.55 -5.48 -57.39
N VAL A 180 4.68 -5.34 -56.38
CA VAL A 180 4.84 -6.01 -55.08
C VAL A 180 4.37 -7.46 -55.15
N ALA A 181 3.23 -7.70 -55.82
CA ALA A 181 2.55 -9.00 -55.85
C ALA A 181 3.45 -10.13 -56.39
N ALA A 182 4.17 -9.89 -57.49
CA ALA A 182 5.07 -10.85 -58.12
C ALA A 182 6.34 -11.16 -57.29
N THR A 183 6.56 -10.47 -56.17
CA THR A 183 7.73 -10.70 -55.29
C THR A 183 7.38 -11.48 -54.03
N ILE A 184 6.10 -11.69 -53.73
CA ILE A 184 5.67 -12.34 -52.48
C ILE A 184 5.97 -13.84 -52.53
N SER A 185 6.66 -14.34 -51.51
CA SER A 185 7.01 -15.76 -51.34
C SER A 185 6.26 -16.45 -50.19
N SER A 186 5.67 -15.69 -49.26
CA SER A 186 4.83 -16.24 -48.19
C SER A 186 3.82 -15.23 -47.66
N VAL A 187 2.70 -15.73 -47.12
CA VAL A 187 1.65 -14.94 -46.48
C VAL A 187 1.26 -15.54 -45.13
N GLU A 188 1.17 -14.69 -44.11
CA GLU A 188 0.67 -15.03 -42.78
C GLU A 188 -0.59 -14.20 -42.49
N LEU A 189 -1.71 -14.87 -42.22
CA LEU A 189 -2.97 -14.25 -41.83
C LEU A 189 -3.18 -14.46 -40.32
N THR A 190 -3.23 -13.38 -39.55
CA THR A 190 -3.40 -13.40 -38.09
C THR A 190 -4.71 -12.72 -37.68
N ALA A 191 -5.52 -13.36 -36.86
CA ALA A 191 -6.74 -12.76 -36.31
C ALA A 191 -6.57 -12.33 -34.84
N THR A 192 -7.42 -11.41 -34.39
CA THR A 192 -7.48 -11.01 -32.97
C THR A 192 -7.89 -12.16 -32.05
N GLU A 193 -8.67 -13.12 -32.57
CA GLU A 193 -9.22 -14.26 -31.86
C GLU A 193 -8.78 -15.61 -32.45
N ASN A 194 -8.94 -16.69 -31.68
CA ASN A 194 -8.59 -18.04 -32.10
C ASN A 194 -9.66 -18.61 -33.04
N ILE A 195 -9.55 -18.29 -34.32
CA ILE A 195 -10.57 -18.65 -35.33
C ILE A 195 -10.03 -19.53 -36.46
N PHE A 196 -8.71 -19.64 -36.62
CA PHE A 196 -8.10 -20.51 -37.61
C PHE A 196 -7.78 -21.85 -36.95
N PHE A 197 -8.77 -22.73 -36.86
CA PHE A 197 -8.63 -24.10 -36.32
C PHE A 197 -8.17 -24.14 -34.87
N GLY A 198 -8.68 -23.20 -34.07
CA GLY A 198 -8.28 -23.01 -32.67
C GLY A 198 -6.98 -22.21 -32.49
N GLY A 199 -6.31 -21.83 -33.59
CA GLY A 199 -5.16 -20.93 -33.62
C GLY A 199 -5.50 -19.52 -34.09
N LYS A 200 -4.55 -18.59 -33.91
CA LYS A 200 -4.67 -17.19 -34.37
C LYS A 200 -4.06 -16.91 -35.72
N THR A 201 -3.13 -17.75 -36.19
CA THR A 201 -2.36 -17.49 -37.41
C THR A 201 -2.48 -18.66 -38.37
N LEU A 202 -2.78 -18.35 -39.62
CA LEU A 202 -2.76 -19.25 -40.76
C LEU A 202 -1.59 -18.83 -41.66
N ALA A 203 -0.57 -19.70 -41.76
CA ALA A 203 0.56 -19.49 -42.65
C ALA A 203 0.30 -20.18 -44.00
N ILE A 204 0.59 -19.49 -45.09
CA ILE A 204 0.38 -19.94 -46.47
C ILE A 204 1.71 -19.80 -47.19
N GLY A 205 2.32 -20.94 -47.51
CA GLY A 205 3.50 -21.01 -48.36
C GLY A 205 3.14 -20.80 -49.82
N ILE A 206 4.04 -20.18 -50.59
CA ILE A 206 3.88 -20.01 -52.03
C ILE A 206 5.09 -20.67 -52.69
N ASP A 207 4.86 -21.71 -53.51
CA ASP A 207 5.94 -22.51 -54.10
C ASP A 207 6.78 -21.73 -55.14
N THR A 208 6.24 -20.66 -55.72
CA THR A 208 6.92 -19.70 -56.60
C THR A 208 6.46 -18.28 -56.28
N PRO A 209 7.28 -17.21 -56.46
CA PRO A 209 6.82 -15.83 -56.28
C PRO A 209 5.52 -15.60 -57.07
N GLY A 210 4.50 -15.07 -56.39
CA GLY A 210 3.08 -15.26 -56.73
C GLY A 210 2.70 -15.16 -58.21
N ASP A 211 1.83 -16.07 -58.66
CA ASP A 211 1.18 -16.05 -59.97
C ASP A 211 0.22 -14.84 -60.03
N THR A 212 0.70 -13.72 -60.57
CA THR A 212 -0.05 -12.47 -60.70
C THR A 212 -0.76 -12.41 -62.03
N ASP A 213 -2.04 -12.01 -62.02
CA ASP A 213 -2.67 -11.47 -63.23
C ASP A 213 -2.10 -10.07 -63.58
N GLY A 214 -2.47 -9.54 -64.75
CA GLY A 214 -2.02 -8.22 -65.21
C GLY A 214 -2.48 -7.03 -64.36
N ASP A 215 -3.21 -7.26 -63.26
CA ASP A 215 -3.83 -6.25 -62.38
C ASP A 215 -3.26 -6.23 -60.94
N ASP A 216 -2.12 -6.92 -60.70
CA ASP A 216 -1.42 -7.04 -59.40
C ASP A 216 -2.29 -7.68 -58.28
N ILE A 217 -3.15 -8.63 -58.64
CA ILE A 217 -3.97 -9.38 -57.68
C ILE A 217 -3.24 -10.66 -57.29
N LEU A 218 -2.94 -10.80 -55.99
CA LEU A 218 -2.41 -12.03 -55.41
C LEU A 218 -3.57 -12.95 -55.03
N ASN A 219 -3.68 -14.10 -55.72
CA ASN A 219 -4.63 -15.17 -55.41
C ASN A 219 -3.90 -16.31 -54.70
N LEU A 220 -4.34 -16.67 -53.49
CA LEU A 220 -3.75 -17.75 -52.69
C LEU A 220 -4.81 -18.73 -52.26
N TYR A 221 -4.49 -20.02 -52.24
CA TYR A 221 -5.39 -21.08 -51.80
C TYR A 221 -4.77 -21.83 -50.63
N ALA A 222 -5.48 -21.91 -49.51
CA ALA A 222 -5.08 -22.69 -48.34
C ALA A 222 -6.16 -23.71 -47.98
N THR A 223 -5.77 -24.97 -47.81
CA THR A 223 -6.71 -26.01 -47.34
C THR A 223 -7.05 -25.78 -45.86
N LEU A 224 -8.33 -25.73 -45.56
CA LEU A 224 -8.92 -25.63 -44.24
C LEU A 224 -9.33 -27.04 -43.76
N PRO A 225 -9.11 -27.37 -42.48
CA PRO A 225 -9.74 -28.51 -41.81
C PRO A 225 -11.26 -28.61 -42.00
N SER A 226 -11.79 -29.82 -41.82
CA SER A 226 -13.23 -30.12 -41.92
C SER A 226 -14.06 -29.38 -40.87
N GLY A 227 -15.23 -28.87 -41.25
CA GLY A 227 -16.20 -28.21 -40.37
C GLY A 227 -16.41 -26.73 -40.69
N ASP A 228 -17.63 -26.25 -40.51
CA ASP A 228 -17.97 -24.84 -40.72
C ASP A 228 -17.27 -23.97 -39.67
N THR A 229 -16.69 -22.84 -40.09
CA THR A 229 -16.05 -21.86 -39.20
C THR A 229 -16.66 -20.49 -39.45
N THR A 230 -17.09 -19.77 -38.42
CA THR A 230 -17.57 -18.38 -38.57
C THR A 230 -16.56 -17.44 -37.94
N ILE A 231 -16.05 -16.48 -38.72
CA ILE A 231 -15.33 -15.33 -38.19
C ILE A 231 -16.37 -14.26 -37.83
N PRO A 232 -16.45 -13.83 -36.56
CA PRO A 232 -17.37 -12.77 -36.16
C PRO A 232 -17.06 -11.44 -36.85
N ASN A 233 -18.10 -10.63 -37.05
CA ASN A 233 -17.96 -9.22 -37.38
C ASN A 233 -17.09 -8.51 -36.32
N SER A 234 -16.49 -7.38 -36.68
CA SER A 234 -15.54 -6.63 -35.84
C SER A 234 -14.21 -7.33 -35.55
N THR A 235 -14.03 -8.60 -35.97
CA THR A 235 -12.71 -9.25 -35.96
C THR A 235 -11.75 -8.47 -36.83
N VAL A 236 -10.54 -8.22 -36.32
CA VAL A 236 -9.47 -7.60 -37.10
C VAL A 236 -8.55 -8.71 -37.62
N LEU A 237 -8.43 -8.77 -38.93
CA LEU A 237 -7.54 -9.66 -39.66
C LEU A 237 -6.29 -8.89 -40.06
N TYR A 238 -5.14 -9.31 -39.56
CA TYR A 238 -3.83 -8.79 -39.92
C TYR A 238 -3.20 -9.71 -40.95
N VAL A 239 -2.53 -9.15 -41.95
CA VAL A 239 -1.82 -9.92 -42.97
C VAL A 239 -0.37 -9.45 -43.02
N LYS A 240 0.55 -10.40 -43.08
CA LYS A 240 1.95 -10.18 -43.38
C LYS A 240 2.32 -10.92 -44.66
N PHE A 241 2.76 -10.16 -45.65
CA PHE A 241 3.37 -10.67 -46.88
C PHE A 241 4.88 -10.58 -46.73
N THR A 242 5.62 -11.60 -47.15
CA THR A 242 7.09 -11.57 -47.19
C THR A 242 7.54 -11.68 -48.63
N SER A 243 8.37 -10.75 -49.09
CA SER A 243 8.97 -10.83 -50.41
C SER A 243 10.07 -11.89 -50.47
N ALA A 244 10.48 -12.30 -51.68
CA ALA A 244 11.62 -13.19 -51.90
C ALA A 244 12.95 -12.61 -51.38
N SER A 245 13.06 -11.27 -51.25
CA SER A 245 14.22 -10.59 -50.62
C SER A 245 14.15 -10.56 -49.09
N GLY A 246 13.10 -11.12 -48.48
CA GLY A 246 12.86 -11.11 -47.05
C GLY A 246 12.24 -9.82 -46.52
N THR A 247 11.82 -8.89 -47.38
CA THR A 247 11.20 -7.62 -46.96
C THR A 247 9.75 -7.90 -46.54
N PRO A 248 9.36 -7.54 -45.30
CA PRO A 248 7.99 -7.72 -44.87
C PRO A 248 7.10 -6.56 -45.32
N HIS A 249 5.85 -6.90 -45.66
CA HIS A 249 4.77 -5.97 -45.89
C HIS A 249 3.58 -6.35 -45.02
N THR A 250 2.93 -5.40 -44.36
CA THR A 250 1.82 -5.70 -43.44
C THR A 250 0.58 -4.85 -43.73
N THR A 251 -0.59 -5.40 -43.52
CA THR A 251 -1.87 -4.67 -43.57
C THR A 251 -2.85 -5.28 -42.57
N TYR A 252 -3.99 -4.64 -42.36
CA TYR A 252 -5.09 -5.27 -41.64
C TYR A 252 -6.45 -4.91 -42.26
N ARG A 253 -7.49 -5.64 -41.87
CA ARG A 253 -8.88 -5.39 -42.23
C ARG A 253 -9.76 -5.72 -41.04
N THR A 254 -10.59 -4.77 -40.62
CA THR A 254 -11.69 -5.03 -39.69
C THR A 254 -12.90 -5.54 -40.47
N LEU A 255 -13.48 -6.67 -40.06
CA LEU A 255 -14.66 -7.22 -40.71
C LEU A 255 -15.93 -6.42 -40.37
N GLY A 256 -16.69 -6.03 -41.39
CA GLY A 256 -17.99 -5.33 -41.20
C GLY A 256 -19.16 -6.27 -40.93
N SER A 257 -19.03 -7.55 -41.28
CA SER A 257 -20.05 -8.59 -41.15
C SER A 257 -19.40 -9.93 -40.76
N ASN A 258 -20.20 -10.89 -40.30
CA ASN A 258 -19.69 -12.23 -40.01
C ASN A 258 -19.26 -12.89 -41.32
N LEU A 259 -18.05 -13.44 -41.37
CA LEU A 259 -17.57 -14.21 -42.51
C LEU A 259 -17.71 -15.70 -42.19
N LYS A 260 -18.59 -16.39 -42.92
CA LYS A 260 -18.80 -17.83 -42.74
C LYS A 260 -17.94 -18.60 -43.72
N PHE A 261 -17.15 -19.54 -43.20
CA PHE A 261 -16.44 -20.54 -43.96
C PHE A 261 -17.23 -21.84 -43.93
N VAL A 262 -17.84 -22.19 -45.06
CA VAL A 262 -18.64 -23.41 -45.19
C VAL A 262 -17.70 -24.56 -45.56
N SER A 263 -17.83 -25.68 -44.84
CA SER A 263 -17.04 -26.88 -45.07
C SER A 263 -17.34 -27.46 -46.45
N GLY A 264 -16.31 -27.94 -47.14
CA GLY A 264 -16.45 -28.51 -48.50
C GLY A 264 -16.70 -27.48 -49.59
N SER A 265 -16.53 -26.18 -49.28
CA SER A 265 -16.68 -25.07 -50.23
C SER A 265 -15.40 -24.26 -50.39
N LEU A 266 -15.23 -23.58 -51.54
CA LEU A 266 -14.27 -22.49 -51.70
C LEU A 266 -14.79 -21.24 -50.98
N ASN A 267 -14.00 -20.71 -50.04
CA ASN A 267 -14.33 -19.52 -49.25
C ASN A 267 -13.38 -18.38 -49.61
N ASN A 268 -13.89 -17.23 -50.07
CA ASN A 268 -13.04 -16.13 -50.54
C ASN A 268 -12.92 -15.00 -49.51
N LEU A 269 -11.68 -14.65 -49.15
CA LEU A 269 -11.32 -13.50 -48.33
C LEU A 269 -10.62 -12.44 -49.19
N LYS A 270 -11.34 -11.35 -49.50
CA LYS A 270 -10.77 -10.19 -50.19
C LYS A 270 -10.06 -9.26 -49.20
N MET A 271 -8.78 -8.99 -49.39
CA MET A 271 -8.03 -8.08 -48.51
C MET A 271 -8.05 -6.64 -49.03
N ASN A 272 -8.10 -6.44 -50.36
CA ASN A 272 -8.21 -5.13 -51.02
C ASN A 272 -7.33 -4.05 -50.38
N CYS A 273 -6.01 -4.25 -50.46
CA CYS A 273 -5.07 -3.31 -49.84
C CYS A 273 -5.17 -1.94 -50.53
N THR A 274 -5.25 -0.90 -49.72
CA THR A 274 -5.27 0.49 -50.21
C THR A 274 -3.88 1.11 -50.11
N THR A 275 -3.74 2.33 -50.60
CA THR A 275 -2.51 3.15 -50.41
C THR A 275 -2.57 4.01 -49.14
N SER A 276 -3.73 4.14 -48.49
CA SER A 276 -3.95 4.95 -47.28
C SER A 276 -5.11 4.41 -46.42
N GLY A 277 -5.08 4.68 -45.11
CA GLY A 277 -6.10 4.24 -44.16
C GLY A 277 -5.85 2.84 -43.57
N GLY A 278 -6.85 2.26 -42.91
CA GLY A 278 -6.68 1.02 -42.14
C GLY A 278 -6.26 -0.22 -42.93
N ASN A 279 -6.60 -0.30 -44.22
CA ASN A 279 -6.17 -1.41 -45.10
C ASN A 279 -4.92 -1.08 -45.92
N ALA A 280 -4.17 -0.03 -45.55
CA ALA A 280 -3.01 0.41 -46.31
C ALA A 280 -1.84 -0.56 -46.17
N LEU A 281 -1.28 -1.01 -47.30
CA LEU A 281 -0.10 -1.88 -47.28
C LEU A 281 1.13 -1.13 -46.76
N GLN A 282 1.62 -1.52 -45.59
CA GLN A 282 2.83 -0.99 -44.98
C GLN A 282 4.05 -1.78 -45.45
N THR A 283 5.01 -1.11 -46.07
CA THR A 283 6.31 -1.69 -46.40
C THR A 283 7.32 -1.35 -45.31
N TRP A 284 8.07 -2.35 -44.84
CA TRP A 284 9.00 -2.19 -43.74
C TRP A 284 10.43 -2.01 -44.23
N ALA A 285 11.06 -0.92 -43.79
CA ALA A 285 12.50 -0.70 -43.93
C ALA A 285 13.24 -1.35 -42.75
N GLY A 286 14.44 -1.84 -43.00
CA GLY A 286 15.24 -2.60 -42.04
C GLY A 286 15.01 -4.12 -42.13
N ASN A 287 15.75 -4.89 -41.34
CA ASN A 287 15.59 -6.35 -41.26
C ASN A 287 15.38 -6.84 -39.82
N GLY A 288 15.14 -5.92 -38.88
CA GLY A 288 14.85 -6.25 -37.48
C GLY A 288 16.06 -6.69 -36.67
N THR A 289 17.28 -6.43 -37.15
CA THR A 289 18.53 -6.68 -36.39
C THR A 289 19.00 -5.41 -35.68
N ASP A 290 19.92 -5.55 -34.73
CA ASP A 290 20.47 -4.42 -33.95
C ASP A 290 21.06 -3.31 -34.84
N GLY A 291 21.83 -3.69 -35.86
CA GLY A 291 22.43 -2.74 -36.81
C GLY A 291 21.45 -2.17 -37.84
N ASN A 292 20.26 -2.76 -37.99
CA ASN A 292 19.28 -2.38 -39.00
C ASN A 292 17.84 -2.66 -38.54
N PRO A 293 17.34 -1.90 -37.55
CA PRO A 293 16.04 -2.11 -36.93
C PRO A 293 14.90 -1.80 -37.90
N TYR A 294 13.73 -2.40 -37.66
CA TYR A 294 12.51 -2.04 -38.37
C TYR A 294 12.04 -0.63 -38.00
N LEU A 295 11.80 0.23 -39.00
CA LEU A 295 11.45 1.63 -38.78
C LEU A 295 9.92 1.86 -38.71
N ILE A 296 9.48 2.62 -37.70
CA ILE A 296 8.07 2.93 -37.43
C ILE A 296 7.81 4.45 -37.61
N ASP A 297 7.03 4.81 -38.63
CA ASP A 297 6.63 6.19 -38.95
C ASP A 297 5.11 6.40 -39.04
N THR A 298 4.31 5.33 -39.03
CA THR A 298 2.84 5.38 -39.08
C THR A 298 2.21 4.57 -37.95
N PRO A 299 0.99 4.91 -37.50
CA PRO A 299 0.29 4.12 -36.49
C PRO A 299 0.00 2.68 -36.98
N TYR A 300 -0.16 2.48 -38.29
CA TYR A 300 -0.39 1.16 -38.86
C TYR A 300 0.84 0.26 -38.85
N LYS A 301 2.06 0.81 -38.93
CA LYS A 301 3.29 0.05 -38.66
C LYS A 301 3.38 -0.34 -37.18
N LEU A 302 3.06 0.57 -36.25
CA LEU A 302 3.05 0.24 -34.83
C LEU A 302 2.05 -0.90 -34.50
N ALA A 303 0.85 -0.85 -35.09
CA ALA A 303 -0.18 -1.89 -34.97
C ALA A 303 0.29 -3.30 -35.40
N ALA A 304 1.27 -3.35 -36.30
CA ALA A 304 1.77 -4.59 -36.91
C ALA A 304 3.07 -5.12 -36.30
N VAL A 305 3.63 -4.47 -35.27
CA VAL A 305 4.89 -4.91 -34.59
C VAL A 305 4.83 -6.38 -34.16
N ASN A 306 3.69 -6.84 -33.65
CA ASN A 306 3.48 -8.23 -33.24
C ASN A 306 3.69 -9.25 -34.38
N LEU A 307 3.49 -8.86 -35.64
CA LEU A 307 3.63 -9.74 -36.81
C LEU A 307 5.08 -9.93 -37.24
N LEU A 308 5.94 -8.96 -36.92
CA LEU A 308 7.37 -9.00 -37.26
C LEU A 308 8.22 -9.64 -36.18
N ALA A 309 7.78 -9.58 -34.92
CA ALA A 309 8.51 -10.16 -33.82
C ALA A 309 8.57 -11.69 -33.95
N THR A 310 9.77 -12.23 -34.18
CA THR A 310 9.97 -13.66 -34.45
C THR A 310 10.30 -14.40 -33.16
N GLY A 311 9.65 -15.54 -32.92
CA GLY A 311 9.89 -16.35 -31.71
C GLY A 311 11.33 -16.87 -31.65
N GLY A 312 11.96 -16.76 -30.47
CA GLY A 312 13.31 -17.30 -30.23
C GLY A 312 14.48 -16.40 -30.67
N GLN A 313 14.22 -15.23 -31.25
CA GLN A 313 15.22 -14.21 -31.58
C GLN A 313 14.76 -12.82 -31.13
N THR A 314 15.72 -11.94 -30.80
CA THR A 314 15.41 -10.53 -30.49
C THR A 314 15.15 -9.78 -31.79
N THR A 315 13.97 -9.16 -31.91
CA THR A 315 13.62 -8.30 -33.05
C THR A 315 13.70 -6.83 -32.65
N TYR A 316 14.38 -6.01 -33.46
CA TYR A 316 14.69 -4.61 -33.16
C TYR A 316 13.80 -3.65 -33.94
N PHE A 317 13.23 -2.66 -33.26
CA PHE A 317 12.35 -1.64 -33.81
C PHE A 317 12.82 -0.25 -33.39
N LYS A 318 12.64 0.74 -34.27
CA LYS A 318 12.95 2.14 -34.00
C LYS A 318 11.90 3.08 -34.57
N MET A 319 11.40 4.00 -33.74
CA MET A 319 10.48 5.03 -34.22
C MET A 319 11.21 6.17 -34.93
N THR A 320 10.62 6.65 -36.01
CA THR A 320 11.09 7.80 -36.80
C THR A 320 10.10 8.95 -36.80
N ALA A 321 8.84 8.72 -36.42
CA ALA A 321 7.81 9.74 -36.24
C ALA A 321 6.93 9.45 -35.01
N ASP A 322 6.23 10.48 -34.51
CA ASP A 322 5.14 10.29 -33.55
C ASP A 322 3.95 9.62 -34.24
N VAL A 323 3.20 8.80 -33.51
CA VAL A 323 2.08 8.03 -34.06
C VAL A 323 0.82 8.18 -33.20
N ASP A 324 -0.31 8.51 -33.84
CA ASP A 324 -1.63 8.58 -33.19
C ASP A 324 -2.43 7.31 -33.46
N MET A 325 -2.75 6.57 -32.40
CA MET A 325 -3.43 5.28 -32.46
C MET A 325 -4.95 5.39 -32.31
N ASP A 326 -5.51 6.62 -32.38
CA ASP A 326 -6.94 6.86 -32.31
C ASP A 326 -7.71 6.05 -33.36
N GLY A 327 -8.59 5.15 -32.91
CA GLY A 327 -9.35 4.26 -33.80
C GLY A 327 -8.51 3.25 -34.60
N VAL A 328 -7.21 3.15 -34.37
CA VAL A 328 -6.33 2.16 -35.01
C VAL A 328 -6.31 0.89 -34.17
N PRO A 329 -6.77 -0.26 -34.72
CA PRO A 329 -6.64 -1.53 -34.04
C PRO A 329 -5.17 -1.86 -33.76
N HIS A 330 -4.87 -2.25 -32.53
CA HIS A 330 -3.54 -2.68 -32.13
C HIS A 330 -3.61 -4.12 -31.63
N LEU A 331 -2.73 -4.98 -32.12
CA LEU A 331 -2.54 -6.33 -31.59
C LEU A 331 -1.32 -6.30 -30.66
N PRO A 332 -1.50 -6.40 -29.32
CA PRO A 332 -0.39 -6.38 -28.40
C PRO A 332 0.62 -7.49 -28.71
N VAL A 333 1.91 -7.21 -28.50
CA VAL A 333 2.98 -8.19 -28.69
C VAL A 333 2.86 -9.33 -27.67
N ASN A 334 3.23 -10.56 -28.06
CA ASN A 334 3.18 -11.78 -27.24
C ASN A 334 1.76 -12.19 -26.78
N THR A 335 0.75 -12.10 -27.66
CA THR A 335 -0.61 -12.57 -27.33
C THR A 335 -0.83 -14.08 -27.54
N ASN A 336 0.08 -14.77 -28.23
CA ASN A 336 0.01 -16.22 -28.47
C ASN A 336 0.61 -17.02 -27.30
N SER A 337 0.11 -18.25 -27.11
CA SER A 337 0.67 -19.18 -26.13
C SER A 337 2.16 -19.45 -26.40
N GLY A 338 2.97 -19.47 -25.34
CA GLY A 338 4.42 -19.66 -25.41
C GLY A 338 5.26 -18.39 -25.25
N TYR A 339 4.69 -17.20 -25.52
CA TYR A 339 5.32 -15.89 -25.27
C TYR A 339 6.78 -15.80 -25.76
N THR A 340 7.08 -16.31 -26.96
CA THR A 340 8.46 -16.52 -27.42
C THR A 340 9.10 -15.30 -28.08
N GLN A 341 8.33 -14.23 -28.31
CA GLN A 341 8.83 -13.02 -28.98
C GLN A 341 9.63 -12.17 -28.00
N VAL A 342 10.83 -11.76 -28.41
CA VAL A 342 11.68 -10.82 -27.66
C VAL A 342 11.86 -9.57 -28.50
N VAL A 343 11.58 -8.41 -27.94
CA VAL A 343 11.55 -7.14 -28.67
C VAL A 343 12.53 -6.15 -28.04
N ASN A 344 13.35 -5.53 -28.88
CA ASN A 344 14.07 -4.31 -28.54
C ASN A 344 13.38 -3.13 -29.25
N PHE A 345 12.84 -2.18 -28.49
CA PHE A 345 12.07 -1.07 -29.03
C PHE A 345 12.71 0.27 -28.64
N ASP A 346 13.30 0.97 -29.60
CA ASP A 346 13.79 2.34 -29.43
C ASP A 346 12.71 3.33 -29.88
N GLY A 347 12.01 3.93 -28.92
CA GLY A 347 11.06 4.98 -29.17
C GLY A 347 11.70 6.26 -29.72
N ASN A 348 13.04 6.41 -29.63
CA ASN A 348 13.76 7.54 -30.21
C ASN A 348 13.18 8.93 -29.84
N ASN A 349 12.72 9.05 -28.60
CA ASN A 349 12.01 10.19 -28.02
C ASN A 349 10.71 10.57 -28.76
N LYS A 350 10.04 9.58 -29.35
CA LYS A 350 8.75 9.75 -30.02
C LYS A 350 7.59 9.39 -29.10
N THR A 351 6.42 9.87 -29.50
CA THR A 351 5.16 9.68 -28.79
C THR A 351 4.26 8.71 -29.53
N VAL A 352 3.64 7.80 -28.77
CA VAL A 352 2.48 7.01 -29.19
C VAL A 352 1.27 7.56 -28.44
N SER A 353 0.31 8.14 -29.14
CA SER A 353 -0.89 8.72 -28.52
C SER A 353 -2.13 7.82 -28.66
N LYS A 354 -3.02 7.91 -27.68
CA LYS A 354 -4.39 7.34 -27.66
C LYS A 354 -4.45 5.84 -27.96
N LEU A 355 -3.53 5.07 -27.40
CA LEU A 355 -3.57 3.61 -27.50
C LEU A 355 -4.81 3.08 -26.77
N GLY A 356 -5.69 2.37 -27.49
CA GLY A 356 -6.94 1.80 -26.96
C GLY A 356 -6.78 0.45 -26.22
N THR A 357 -5.57 -0.10 -26.21
CA THR A 357 -5.21 -1.34 -25.50
C THR A 357 -3.75 -1.23 -25.03
N ASN A 358 -3.20 -2.24 -24.37
CA ASN A 358 -1.80 -2.30 -23.97
C ASN A 358 -0.83 -2.49 -25.14
N LEU A 359 0.40 -1.98 -25.04
CA LEU A 359 1.43 -2.16 -26.07
C LEU A 359 1.92 -3.61 -26.15
N PHE A 360 2.14 -4.24 -25.00
CA PHE A 360 2.56 -5.64 -24.86
C PHE A 360 1.57 -6.43 -24.01
N TYR A 361 1.20 -7.65 -24.42
CA TYR A 361 0.53 -8.56 -23.50
C TYR A 361 1.54 -9.12 -22.48
N VAL A 362 2.60 -9.78 -22.97
CA VAL A 362 3.78 -10.15 -22.17
C VAL A 362 5.00 -9.40 -22.72
N PHE A 363 5.57 -8.51 -21.91
CA PHE A 363 6.80 -7.82 -22.26
C PHE A 363 8.02 -8.73 -22.05
N LYS A 364 8.82 -8.88 -23.10
CA LYS A 364 10.15 -9.52 -23.10
C LYS A 364 11.11 -8.72 -23.98
N GLY A 365 12.22 -8.28 -23.40
CA GLY A 365 13.30 -7.58 -24.10
C GLY A 365 13.58 -6.23 -23.47
N SER A 366 13.86 -5.22 -24.29
CA SER A 366 14.22 -3.86 -23.87
C SER A 366 13.36 -2.82 -24.56
N ILE A 367 13.00 -1.75 -23.84
CA ILE A 367 12.37 -0.59 -24.45
C ILE A 367 12.97 0.69 -23.89
N GLN A 368 13.11 1.69 -24.75
CA GLN A 368 13.65 2.99 -24.35
C GLN A 368 13.08 4.19 -25.10
N ASN A 369 13.20 5.37 -24.48
CA ASN A 369 12.97 6.68 -25.10
C ASN A 369 11.58 6.81 -25.74
N LEU A 370 10.52 6.48 -25.03
CA LEU A 370 9.15 6.45 -25.56
C LEU A 370 8.20 7.21 -24.65
N THR A 371 7.25 7.95 -25.22
CA THR A 371 6.11 8.49 -24.45
C THR A 371 4.80 7.85 -24.91
N LEU A 372 4.04 7.27 -23.99
CA LEU A 372 2.66 6.85 -24.19
C LEU A 372 1.71 7.96 -23.70
N SER A 373 0.97 8.59 -24.59
CA SER A 373 0.12 9.75 -24.26
C SER A 373 -1.36 9.44 -24.42
N GLY A 374 -2.21 9.88 -23.50
CA GLY A 374 -3.69 9.79 -23.62
C GLY A 374 -4.24 8.37 -23.77
N SER A 375 -3.50 7.34 -23.31
CA SER A 375 -3.84 5.94 -23.56
C SER A 375 -4.82 5.40 -22.50
N SER A 376 -5.95 4.86 -22.93
CA SER A 376 -7.00 4.33 -22.07
C SER A 376 -7.26 2.87 -22.41
N VAL A 377 -6.88 1.97 -21.51
CA VAL A 377 -6.84 0.53 -21.79
C VAL A 377 -7.97 -0.26 -21.13
N GLY A 378 -8.95 0.41 -20.53
CA GLY A 378 -10.11 -0.25 -19.92
C GLY A 378 -9.72 -1.24 -18.82
N THR A 379 -10.08 -2.51 -18.96
CA THR A 379 -9.93 -3.55 -17.91
C THR A 379 -8.58 -4.27 -17.91
N LYS A 380 -7.63 -3.85 -18.75
CA LYS A 380 -6.28 -4.46 -18.82
C LYS A 380 -5.47 -4.17 -17.55
N ARG A 381 -4.52 -5.06 -17.23
CA ARG A 381 -3.67 -4.97 -16.04
C ARG A 381 -2.53 -3.95 -16.12
N GLY A 382 -2.28 -3.37 -17.29
CA GLY A 382 -1.35 -2.26 -17.46
C GLY A 382 -1.50 -1.58 -18.81
N ILE A 383 -1.10 -0.30 -18.88
CA ILE A 383 -1.12 0.51 -20.11
C ILE A 383 0.04 0.10 -21.01
N PHE A 384 1.22 -0.11 -20.43
CA PHE A 384 2.38 -0.61 -21.18
C PHE A 384 2.30 -2.14 -21.35
N ALA A 385 2.20 -2.90 -20.26
CA ALA A 385 2.09 -4.36 -20.31
C ALA A 385 1.23 -4.99 -19.20
N GLU A 386 0.60 -6.14 -19.50
CA GLU A 386 -0.08 -6.92 -18.46
C GLU A 386 0.91 -7.77 -17.65
N TYR A 387 1.89 -8.38 -18.33
CA TYR A 387 2.90 -9.24 -17.71
C TYR A 387 4.31 -8.89 -18.20
N CYS A 388 5.30 -9.21 -17.38
CA CYS A 388 6.70 -9.30 -17.79
C CYS A 388 7.26 -10.65 -17.32
N GLN A 389 7.77 -11.45 -18.26
CA GLN A 389 8.22 -12.82 -18.04
C GLN A 389 9.52 -13.09 -18.80
N GLY A 390 10.51 -13.70 -18.16
CA GLY A 390 11.77 -14.05 -18.80
C GLY A 390 12.94 -13.41 -18.06
N THR A 391 14.03 -13.12 -18.76
CA THR A 391 15.29 -12.72 -18.13
C THR A 391 15.86 -11.44 -18.78
N GLY A 392 16.45 -10.56 -17.96
CA GLY A 392 17.22 -9.40 -18.44
C GLY A 392 16.41 -8.30 -19.11
N HIS A 393 15.20 -8.00 -18.61
CA HIS A 393 14.30 -7.03 -19.21
C HIS A 393 14.55 -5.60 -18.70
N THR A 394 14.55 -4.63 -19.59
CA THR A 394 14.79 -3.21 -19.27
C THR A 394 13.71 -2.30 -19.83
N ILE A 395 13.29 -1.33 -19.02
CA ILE A 395 12.39 -0.24 -19.41
C ILE A 395 13.09 1.03 -18.97
N ASN A 396 13.54 1.84 -19.93
CA ASN A 396 14.38 2.99 -19.65
C ASN A 396 13.87 4.25 -20.34
N ASN A 397 13.59 5.33 -19.62
CA ASN A 397 13.06 6.55 -20.25
C ASN A 397 11.77 6.29 -21.05
N VAL A 398 10.80 5.63 -20.41
CA VAL A 398 9.48 5.32 -20.97
C VAL A 398 8.39 5.98 -20.11
N ASP A 399 7.78 7.02 -20.65
CA ASP A 399 6.81 7.84 -19.93
C ASP A 399 5.37 7.47 -20.29
N ILE A 400 4.46 7.63 -19.32
CA ILE A 400 3.01 7.54 -19.53
C ILE A 400 2.37 8.85 -19.09
N ILE A 401 1.67 9.54 -19.99
CA ILE A 401 1.06 10.85 -19.72
C ILE A 401 -0.42 10.81 -20.07
N GLY A 402 -1.31 11.12 -19.12
CA GLY A 402 -2.75 11.17 -19.38
C GLY A 402 -3.38 9.79 -19.57
N GLY A 403 -2.83 8.76 -18.93
CA GLY A 403 -3.30 7.39 -19.07
C GLY A 403 -4.49 7.05 -18.15
N SER A 404 -5.26 6.02 -18.49
CA SER A 404 -6.24 5.46 -17.55
C SER A 404 -6.42 3.94 -17.69
N MET A 405 -6.63 3.30 -16.55
CA MET A 405 -6.98 1.88 -16.47
C MET A 405 -7.88 1.58 -15.28
N ALA A 406 -8.78 0.61 -15.47
CA ALA A 406 -9.75 0.13 -14.49
C ALA A 406 -9.84 -1.41 -14.54
N ALA A 407 -8.74 -2.06 -14.15
CA ALA A 407 -8.63 -3.51 -14.14
C ALA A 407 -9.60 -4.14 -13.13
N THR A 408 -10.39 -5.11 -13.59
CA THR A 408 -11.26 -5.93 -12.72
C THR A 408 -10.51 -7.11 -12.10
N ALA A 409 -9.30 -7.39 -12.59
CA ALA A 409 -8.43 -8.44 -12.08
C ALA A 409 -7.37 -7.90 -11.11
N ALA A 410 -6.69 -8.81 -10.41
CA ALA A 410 -5.55 -8.48 -9.55
C ALA A 410 -4.31 -8.04 -10.35
N ASN A 411 -3.26 -7.59 -9.67
CA ASN A 411 -1.95 -7.24 -10.22
C ASN A 411 -2.05 -6.18 -11.32
N SER A 412 -2.28 -4.94 -10.92
CA SER A 412 -2.58 -3.84 -11.83
C SER A 412 -1.59 -2.70 -11.65
N GLY A 413 -0.94 -2.26 -12.73
CA GLY A 413 -0.07 -1.10 -12.70
C GLY A 413 0.10 -0.45 -14.06
N ALA A 414 0.27 0.87 -14.11
CA ALA A 414 0.27 1.60 -15.38
C ALA A 414 1.37 1.10 -16.33
N MET A 415 2.57 0.81 -15.80
CA MET A 415 3.62 0.20 -16.59
C MET A 415 3.39 -1.29 -16.73
N ILE A 416 3.44 -2.03 -15.62
CA ILE A 416 3.33 -3.49 -15.65
C ILE A 416 2.33 -3.97 -14.60
N GLY A 417 1.38 -4.80 -15.01
CA GLY A 417 0.49 -5.49 -14.08
C GLY A 417 1.24 -6.43 -13.13
N ARG A 418 1.89 -7.46 -13.69
CA ARG A 418 2.65 -8.46 -12.92
C ARG A 418 4.01 -8.76 -13.52
N ILE A 419 5.05 -8.73 -12.70
CA ILE A 419 6.39 -9.22 -13.07
C ILE A 419 6.60 -10.58 -12.42
N ASN A 420 6.69 -11.64 -13.23
CA ASN A 420 6.84 -13.02 -12.78
C ASN A 420 7.92 -13.76 -13.58
N ASN A 421 9.19 -13.52 -13.24
CA ASN A 421 10.34 -14.16 -13.86
C ASN A 421 10.79 -15.41 -13.10
N GLY A 422 11.52 -16.30 -13.80
CA GLY A 422 12.27 -17.39 -13.17
C GLY A 422 13.38 -16.88 -12.26
N SER A 423 13.83 -17.72 -11.34
CA SER A 423 14.90 -17.38 -10.38
C SER A 423 16.18 -16.90 -11.09
N GLY A 424 16.88 -15.94 -10.48
CA GLY A 424 18.23 -15.50 -10.89
C GLY A 424 18.29 -14.34 -11.89
N THR A 425 17.17 -13.67 -12.22
CA THR A 425 17.16 -12.61 -13.23
C THR A 425 16.31 -11.40 -12.82
N THR A 426 16.77 -10.20 -13.20
CA THR A 426 16.25 -8.92 -12.71
C THR A 426 15.57 -8.14 -13.83
N VAL A 427 14.41 -7.54 -13.54
CA VAL A 427 13.80 -6.48 -14.37
C VAL A 427 14.24 -5.13 -13.86
N THR A 428 14.69 -4.26 -14.74
CA THR A 428 15.04 -2.88 -14.39
C THR A 428 14.07 -1.90 -15.04
N ILE A 429 13.48 -1.03 -14.23
CA ILE A 429 12.68 0.11 -14.68
C ILE A 429 13.41 1.36 -14.20
N SER A 430 13.89 2.20 -15.12
CA SER A 430 14.70 3.36 -14.81
C SER A 430 14.29 4.60 -15.58
N ASP A 431 14.38 5.76 -14.94
CA ASP A 431 14.19 7.07 -15.58
C ASP A 431 12.80 7.22 -16.23
N CYS A 432 11.76 6.63 -15.64
CA CYS A 432 10.42 6.61 -16.21
C CYS A 432 9.42 7.38 -15.36
N ASP A 433 8.55 8.15 -16.02
CA ASP A 433 7.54 8.97 -15.37
C ASP A 433 6.12 8.61 -15.81
N VAL A 434 5.22 8.42 -14.83
CA VAL A 434 3.78 8.22 -15.06
C VAL A 434 3.00 9.41 -14.50
N LYS A 435 2.37 10.24 -15.33
CA LYS A 435 1.75 11.52 -14.92
C LYS A 435 0.31 11.66 -15.40
N ASN A 436 -0.51 12.43 -14.69
CA ASN A 436 -1.93 12.64 -14.98
C ASN A 436 -2.69 11.32 -15.25
N THR A 437 -2.37 10.26 -14.50
CA THR A 437 -2.78 8.89 -14.83
C THR A 437 -3.59 8.28 -13.69
N THR A 438 -4.72 7.66 -14.03
CA THR A 438 -5.57 6.97 -13.06
C THR A 438 -5.38 5.46 -13.17
N VAL A 439 -5.02 4.83 -12.05
CA VAL A 439 -4.77 3.40 -11.96
C VAL A 439 -5.75 2.77 -10.97
N SER A 440 -6.74 2.04 -11.48
CA SER A 440 -7.67 1.28 -10.66
C SER A 440 -7.52 -0.22 -10.94
N GLY A 441 -7.52 -1.02 -9.87
CA GLY A 441 -7.38 -2.48 -9.92
C GLY A 441 -8.17 -3.16 -8.81
N ALA A 442 -8.42 -4.46 -8.94
CA ALA A 442 -9.09 -5.21 -7.87
C ALA A 442 -8.17 -5.43 -6.66
N ALA A 443 -6.95 -5.90 -6.88
CA ALA A 443 -6.00 -6.28 -5.84
C ALA A 443 -4.56 -6.11 -6.33
N GLN A 444 -3.60 -5.87 -5.43
CA GLN A 444 -2.19 -5.58 -5.77
C GLN A 444 -2.10 -4.50 -6.87
N THR A 445 -2.60 -3.31 -6.54
CA THR A 445 -2.56 -2.17 -7.46
C THR A 445 -1.36 -1.29 -7.13
N GLY A 446 -0.51 -1.00 -8.11
CA GLY A 446 0.59 -0.04 -7.99
C GLY A 446 0.53 1.01 -9.07
N GLY A 447 1.04 2.22 -8.85
CA GLY A 447 1.09 3.23 -9.91
C GLY A 447 1.94 2.78 -11.11
N LEU A 448 3.10 2.16 -10.85
CA LEU A 448 3.97 1.58 -11.88
C LEU A 448 3.74 0.08 -12.02
N ILE A 449 3.86 -0.66 -10.92
CA ILE A 449 3.88 -2.13 -10.89
C ILE A 449 2.80 -2.66 -9.97
N GLY A 450 1.91 -3.52 -10.46
CA GLY A 450 0.93 -4.19 -9.59
C GLY A 450 1.57 -5.14 -8.59
N SER A 451 2.19 -6.22 -9.10
CA SER A 451 2.95 -7.19 -8.29
C SER A 451 4.34 -7.46 -8.86
N ALA A 452 5.36 -7.37 -8.00
CA ALA A 452 6.74 -7.71 -8.30
C ALA A 452 7.10 -9.06 -7.66
N ASP A 453 6.92 -10.15 -8.41
CA ASP A 453 7.14 -11.52 -7.92
C ASP A 453 8.54 -12.09 -8.19
N ALA A 454 9.35 -11.34 -8.93
CA ALA A 454 10.74 -11.64 -9.21
C ALA A 454 11.67 -10.53 -8.74
N ALA A 455 12.96 -10.64 -9.04
CA ALA A 455 13.91 -9.57 -8.76
C ALA A 455 13.59 -8.34 -9.61
N VAL A 456 13.39 -7.18 -8.98
CA VAL A 456 13.04 -5.93 -9.66
C VAL A 456 13.86 -4.78 -9.09
N VAL A 457 14.38 -3.92 -9.97
CA VAL A 457 14.98 -2.64 -9.63
C VAL A 457 14.13 -1.54 -10.24
N VAL A 458 13.65 -0.62 -9.42
CA VAL A 458 12.98 0.62 -9.85
C VAL A 458 13.85 1.80 -9.43
N ASN A 459 14.36 2.56 -10.38
CA ASN A 459 15.31 3.63 -10.11
C ASN A 459 14.92 4.93 -10.81
N ASN A 460 14.97 6.05 -10.09
CA ASN A 460 14.73 7.37 -10.66
C ASN A 460 13.40 7.47 -11.43
N CYS A 461 12.33 6.93 -10.86
CA CYS A 461 11.00 6.95 -11.47
C CYS A 461 10.04 7.84 -10.68
N THR A 462 9.14 8.53 -11.40
CA THR A 462 8.11 9.37 -10.78
C THR A 462 6.72 8.85 -11.09
N PHE A 463 5.85 8.84 -10.08
CA PHE A 463 4.40 8.79 -10.29
C PHE A 463 3.77 10.14 -9.92
N ALA A 464 2.96 10.65 -10.83
CA ALA A 464 2.42 12.01 -10.90
C ALA A 464 3.51 13.10 -10.96
N LYS A 465 3.11 14.35 -10.75
CA LYS A 465 4.01 15.51 -10.68
C LYS A 465 3.45 16.57 -9.73
N GLU A 466 4.27 17.56 -9.38
CA GLU A 466 3.78 18.73 -8.65
C GLU A 466 2.64 19.43 -9.44
N GLY A 467 1.55 19.75 -8.74
CA GLY A 467 0.34 20.34 -9.33
C GLY A 467 -0.56 19.35 -10.09
N ASP A 468 -0.25 18.04 -10.07
CA ASP A 468 -1.14 17.00 -10.58
C ASP A 468 -2.30 16.76 -9.59
N GLY A 469 -3.53 17.03 -10.01
CA GLY A 469 -4.75 16.79 -9.23
C GLY A 469 -5.60 15.61 -9.70
N THR A 470 -5.13 14.86 -10.70
CA THR A 470 -5.91 13.78 -11.34
C THR A 470 -5.32 12.40 -11.10
N SER A 471 -4.01 12.30 -10.86
CA SER A 471 -3.36 11.01 -10.61
C SER A 471 -3.85 10.33 -9.32
N SER A 472 -4.18 9.05 -9.43
CA SER A 472 -4.65 8.24 -8.31
C SER A 472 -4.35 6.77 -8.51
N VAL A 473 -4.16 6.04 -7.41
CA VAL A 473 -3.97 4.58 -7.40
C VAL A 473 -4.97 3.96 -6.44
N THR A 474 -5.85 3.10 -6.95
CA THR A 474 -6.96 2.51 -6.19
C THR A 474 -6.99 0.99 -6.30
N ALA A 475 -7.04 0.30 -5.15
CA ALA A 475 -7.33 -1.13 -5.07
C ALA A 475 -8.71 -1.37 -4.43
N SER A 476 -9.64 -1.98 -5.17
CA SER A 476 -11.03 -2.13 -4.70
C SER A 476 -11.26 -3.29 -3.72
N ALA A 477 -10.27 -4.18 -3.53
CA ALA A 477 -10.39 -5.35 -2.65
C ALA A 477 -9.17 -5.64 -1.76
N ALA A 478 -7.94 -5.19 -2.09
CA ALA A 478 -6.74 -5.57 -1.34
C ALA A 478 -5.66 -4.48 -1.28
N ASN A 479 -4.39 -4.87 -1.49
CA ASN A 479 -3.20 -4.05 -1.29
C ASN A 479 -3.05 -2.98 -2.38
N CYS A 480 -2.56 -1.81 -1.98
CA CYS A 480 -2.36 -0.67 -2.87
C CYS A 480 -1.06 0.06 -2.54
N GLY A 481 -0.27 0.41 -3.56
CA GLY A 481 0.97 1.18 -3.41
C GLY A 481 1.06 2.31 -4.43
N GLY A 482 1.65 3.45 -4.10
CA GLY A 482 1.80 4.52 -5.10
C GLY A 482 2.73 4.14 -6.26
N LEU A 483 3.78 3.33 -6.02
CA LEU A 483 4.61 2.75 -7.08
C LEU A 483 4.34 1.26 -7.26
N ILE A 484 4.39 0.49 -6.17
CA ILE A 484 4.33 -0.97 -6.20
C ILE A 484 3.23 -1.48 -5.26
N GLY A 485 2.26 -2.22 -5.79
CA GLY A 485 1.17 -2.77 -4.97
C GLY A 485 1.64 -3.83 -3.97
N GLN A 486 2.45 -4.78 -4.42
CA GLN A 486 3.01 -5.85 -3.59
C GLN A 486 4.36 -6.37 -4.12
N THR A 487 5.24 -6.79 -3.21
CA THR A 487 6.50 -7.47 -3.55
C THR A 487 6.51 -8.91 -3.02
N THR A 488 6.78 -9.89 -3.88
CA THR A 488 7.07 -11.28 -3.45
C THR A 488 8.45 -11.78 -3.88
N GLY A 489 9.13 -11.08 -4.80
CA GLY A 489 10.55 -11.24 -5.10
C GLY A 489 11.42 -10.14 -4.48
N THR A 490 12.74 -10.22 -4.65
CA THR A 490 13.67 -9.21 -4.12
C THR A 490 13.53 -7.88 -4.87
N VAL A 491 13.11 -6.82 -4.19
CA VAL A 491 12.87 -5.52 -4.84
C VAL A 491 13.81 -4.44 -4.31
N THR A 492 14.38 -3.66 -5.23
CA THR A 492 15.11 -2.43 -4.92
C THR A 492 14.37 -1.24 -5.49
N VAL A 493 14.14 -0.20 -4.68
CA VAL A 493 13.56 1.08 -5.10
C VAL A 493 14.53 2.20 -4.71
N SER A 494 14.98 2.99 -5.68
CA SER A 494 15.94 4.07 -5.42
C SER A 494 15.55 5.36 -6.12
N ASN A 495 15.67 6.49 -5.42
CA ASN A 495 15.46 7.83 -5.97
C ASN A 495 14.11 8.03 -6.66
N CYS A 496 13.06 7.34 -6.21
CA CYS A 496 11.73 7.43 -6.82
C CYS A 496 10.83 8.39 -6.05
N THR A 497 9.91 9.05 -6.74
CA THR A 497 8.98 9.99 -6.10
C THR A 497 7.53 9.74 -6.49
N VAL A 498 6.62 9.85 -5.52
CA VAL A 498 5.17 9.87 -5.74
C VAL A 498 4.63 11.24 -5.29
N PHE A 499 4.07 12.02 -6.22
CA PHE A 499 3.57 13.38 -5.98
C PHE A 499 2.03 13.42 -5.95
N GLY A 500 1.40 14.19 -5.06
CA GLY A 500 -0.02 14.58 -5.13
C GLY A 500 -1.04 13.43 -5.18
N THR A 501 -0.61 12.18 -4.99
CA THR A 501 -1.39 11.01 -5.42
C THR A 501 -2.21 10.44 -4.28
N ASN A 502 -3.51 10.27 -4.51
CA ASN A 502 -4.36 9.52 -3.60
C ASN A 502 -4.16 8.01 -3.81
N VAL A 503 -3.61 7.34 -2.80
CA VAL A 503 -3.40 5.89 -2.77
C VAL A 503 -4.42 5.27 -1.82
N THR A 504 -5.41 4.57 -2.38
CA THR A 504 -6.53 4.02 -1.60
C THR A 504 -6.64 2.51 -1.79
N GLY A 505 -6.86 1.76 -0.71
CA GLY A 505 -7.04 0.31 -0.79
C GLY A 505 -7.87 -0.26 0.36
N LYS A 506 -8.31 -1.51 0.22
CA LYS A 506 -9.05 -2.23 1.27
C LYS A 506 -8.20 -3.17 2.13
N GLY A 507 -6.92 -3.35 1.78
CA GLY A 507 -5.97 -4.23 2.46
C GLY A 507 -4.82 -3.46 3.11
N VAL A 508 -3.60 -3.74 2.67
CA VAL A 508 -2.37 -3.03 3.09
C VAL A 508 -2.10 -1.88 2.13
N VAL A 509 -2.01 -0.65 2.64
CA VAL A 509 -1.85 0.54 1.78
C VAL A 509 -0.59 1.32 2.14
N GLY A 510 0.24 1.63 1.14
CA GLY A 510 1.47 2.39 1.29
C GLY A 510 1.64 3.48 0.24
N GLY A 511 2.19 4.63 0.59
CA GLY A 511 2.41 5.71 -0.38
C GLY A 511 3.37 5.35 -1.51
N VAL A 512 4.34 4.45 -1.27
CA VAL A 512 5.30 3.96 -2.29
C VAL A 512 5.10 2.46 -2.52
N VAL A 513 5.18 1.65 -1.46
CA VAL A 513 4.98 0.20 -1.52
C VAL A 513 3.80 -0.20 -0.65
N GLY A 514 2.81 -0.90 -1.21
CA GLY A 514 1.68 -1.42 -0.44
C GLY A 514 2.12 -2.47 0.57
N PHE A 515 2.34 -3.70 0.11
CA PHE A 515 2.81 -4.80 0.97
C PHE A 515 4.18 -5.34 0.54
N ALA A 516 5.18 -5.15 1.40
CA ALA A 516 6.49 -5.76 1.25
C ALA A 516 6.49 -7.19 1.81
N ASN A 517 6.05 -8.17 1.02
CA ASN A 517 5.92 -9.59 1.43
C ASN A 517 7.21 -10.40 1.19
N SER A 518 8.31 -9.72 0.91
CA SER A 518 9.64 -10.27 0.59
C SER A 518 10.71 -9.21 0.89
N LEU A 519 11.98 -9.52 0.63
CA LEU A 519 13.08 -8.59 0.84
C LEU A 519 12.93 -7.34 -0.02
N VAL A 520 12.84 -6.16 0.62
CA VAL A 520 12.84 -4.87 -0.07
C VAL A 520 13.97 -3.99 0.44
N THR A 521 14.70 -3.35 -0.48
CA THR A 521 15.65 -2.27 -0.18
C THR A 521 15.14 -0.98 -0.80
N ILE A 522 14.87 0.05 0.01
CA ILE A 522 14.40 1.35 -0.48
C ILE A 522 15.36 2.45 -0.05
N SER A 523 15.76 3.31 -0.98
CA SER A 523 16.67 4.43 -0.68
C SER A 523 16.31 5.72 -1.40
N GLY A 524 16.53 6.87 -0.75
CA GLY A 524 16.45 8.19 -1.37
C GLY A 524 15.09 8.53 -2.02
N SER A 525 14.02 7.82 -1.63
CA SER A 525 12.72 7.89 -2.30
C SER A 525 11.70 8.65 -1.47
N LYS A 526 10.67 9.21 -2.11
CA LYS A 526 9.77 10.19 -1.49
C LYS A 526 8.30 9.96 -1.85
N TYR A 527 7.40 10.17 -0.88
CA TYR A 527 5.97 10.35 -1.11
C TYR A 527 5.59 11.77 -0.63
N THR A 528 4.87 12.54 -1.44
CA THR A 528 4.50 13.91 -1.06
C THR A 528 3.14 14.37 -1.59
N GLY A 529 2.41 15.15 -0.79
CA GLY A 529 1.26 15.95 -1.24
C GLY A 529 -0.05 15.21 -1.47
N GLY A 530 -0.16 13.92 -1.11
CA GLY A 530 -1.36 13.10 -1.35
C GLY A 530 -1.96 12.47 -0.09
N THR A 531 -3.01 11.67 -0.27
CA THR A 531 -3.61 10.86 0.80
C THR A 531 -3.28 9.38 0.65
N VAL A 532 -2.89 8.73 1.74
CA VAL A 532 -2.80 7.26 1.85
C VAL A 532 -3.92 6.78 2.77
N SER A 533 -4.90 6.07 2.22
CA SER A 533 -6.10 5.64 2.95
C SER A 533 -6.35 4.14 2.82
N SER A 534 -6.45 3.47 3.97
CA SER A 534 -6.82 2.05 4.03
C SER A 534 -8.18 1.85 4.68
N SER A 535 -9.08 1.12 4.02
CA SER A 535 -10.25 0.55 4.72
C SER A 535 -9.93 -0.80 5.40
N GLY A 536 -8.67 -1.25 5.32
CA GLY A 536 -8.14 -2.41 5.99
C GLY A 536 -7.25 -2.05 7.18
N ARG A 537 -6.58 -3.06 7.73
CA ARG A 537 -5.85 -2.95 9.00
C ARG A 537 -4.61 -2.05 8.94
N TYR A 538 -3.96 -1.92 7.79
CA TYR A 538 -2.62 -1.33 7.69
C TYR A 538 -2.59 -0.14 6.72
N ALA A 539 -2.12 1.01 7.21
CA ALA A 539 -1.80 2.17 6.40
C ALA A 539 -0.43 2.74 6.81
N GLY A 540 0.43 2.97 5.82
CA GLY A 540 1.72 3.64 6.01
C GLY A 540 1.93 4.72 4.96
N GLY A 541 2.32 5.93 5.34
CA GLY A 541 2.54 6.99 4.35
C GLY A 541 3.63 6.66 3.31
N PHE A 542 4.49 5.69 3.58
CA PHE A 542 5.53 5.19 2.68
C PHE A 542 5.36 3.70 2.36
N VAL A 543 5.36 2.84 3.39
CA VAL A 543 5.15 1.39 3.24
C VAL A 543 4.00 0.94 4.12
N GLY A 544 3.01 0.24 3.56
CA GLY A 544 1.86 -0.18 4.36
C GLY A 544 2.23 -1.23 5.42
N SER A 545 2.94 -2.28 5.03
CA SER A 545 3.46 -3.29 5.97
C SER A 545 4.67 -4.01 5.39
N THR A 546 5.54 -4.49 6.28
CA THR A 546 6.65 -5.40 5.96
C THR A 546 6.39 -6.81 6.48
N LYS A 547 6.97 -7.81 5.83
CA LYS A 547 7.13 -9.15 6.37
C LYS A 547 8.47 -9.27 7.10
N ASP A 548 8.58 -10.27 7.96
CA ASP A 548 9.80 -10.56 8.72
C ASP A 548 10.88 -11.16 7.81
N VAL A 549 11.46 -10.28 6.99
CA VAL A 549 12.55 -10.54 6.04
C VAL A 549 13.40 -9.28 6.05
N ALA A 550 14.73 -9.40 6.04
CA ALA A 550 15.72 -8.35 6.31
C ALA A 550 15.69 -7.09 5.41
N SER A 551 14.56 -6.41 5.35
CA SER A 551 14.27 -5.27 4.49
C SER A 551 14.85 -4.00 5.11
N THR A 552 15.40 -3.14 4.25
CA THR A 552 16.07 -1.90 4.67
C THR A 552 15.47 -0.70 3.96
N ILE A 553 15.14 0.35 4.71
CA ILE A 553 14.61 1.60 4.16
C ILE A 553 15.45 2.76 4.69
N THR A 554 16.15 3.46 3.79
CA THR A 554 17.18 4.44 4.18
C THR A 554 16.99 5.78 3.48
N ASN A 555 17.15 6.89 4.22
CA ASN A 555 17.10 8.27 3.68
C ASN A 555 15.85 8.57 2.83
N CYS A 556 14.69 8.04 3.23
CA CYS A 556 13.43 8.21 2.52
C CYS A 556 12.51 9.20 3.23
N GLN A 557 11.57 9.80 2.50
CA GLN A 557 10.76 10.92 2.98
C GLN A 557 9.26 10.75 2.72
N VAL A 558 8.44 11.17 3.68
CA VAL A 558 7.00 11.40 3.48
C VAL A 558 6.70 12.84 3.84
N GLU A 559 6.11 13.64 2.97
CA GLU A 559 5.82 15.05 3.21
C GLU A 559 4.39 15.42 2.80
N GLU A 560 3.81 16.44 3.42
CA GLU A 560 2.52 17.02 3.00
C GLU A 560 1.39 15.99 2.81
N ALA A 561 1.46 14.89 3.55
CA ALA A 561 0.60 13.74 3.38
C ALA A 561 -0.49 13.68 4.46
N THR A 562 -1.61 13.04 4.11
CA THR A 562 -2.57 12.54 5.08
C THR A 562 -2.56 11.01 5.03
N VAL A 563 -2.33 10.37 6.18
CA VAL A 563 -2.38 8.91 6.32
C VAL A 563 -3.53 8.54 7.24
N SER A 564 -4.39 7.63 6.79
CA SER A 564 -5.56 7.24 7.56
C SER A 564 -5.96 5.79 7.36
N THR A 565 -6.67 5.27 8.36
CA THR A 565 -7.46 4.04 8.21
C THR A 565 -8.93 4.31 8.54
N THR A 566 -9.83 3.48 8.03
CA THR A 566 -11.22 3.41 8.51
C THR A 566 -11.52 2.10 9.25
N TYR A 567 -10.52 1.24 9.41
CA TYR A 567 -10.66 -0.03 10.12
C TYR A 567 -10.70 0.20 11.64
N THR A 568 -11.65 -0.43 12.32
CA THR A 568 -11.96 -0.14 13.73
C THR A 568 -11.45 -1.22 14.70
N ASP A 569 -10.77 -2.25 14.21
CA ASP A 569 -10.24 -3.38 14.97
C ASP A 569 -8.72 -3.55 14.76
N ASP A 570 -7.88 -3.24 15.75
CA ASP A 570 -6.41 -3.33 15.61
C ASP A 570 -5.82 -2.64 14.38
N ALA A 571 -6.32 -1.45 14.05
CA ALA A 571 -5.72 -0.64 13.00
C ALA A 571 -4.26 -0.29 13.37
N ARG A 572 -3.41 -0.27 12.34
CA ARG A 572 -1.99 0.06 12.43
C ARG A 572 -1.69 1.13 11.40
N CYS A 573 -1.67 2.37 11.87
CA CYS A 573 -1.55 3.55 11.03
C CYS A 573 -0.26 4.28 11.37
N GLY A 574 0.63 4.46 10.40
CA GLY A 574 1.90 5.16 10.58
C GLY A 574 2.14 6.21 9.51
N GLY A 575 2.65 7.38 9.88
CA GLY A 575 3.03 8.41 8.89
C GLY A 575 4.09 7.93 7.89
N PHE A 576 4.92 6.96 8.26
CA PHE A 576 5.89 6.28 7.39
C PHE A 576 5.48 4.83 7.13
N VAL A 577 5.30 4.02 8.19
CA VAL A 577 5.02 2.58 8.08
C VAL A 577 3.85 2.14 8.96
N GLY A 578 2.91 1.38 8.42
CA GLY A 578 1.82 0.80 9.23
C GLY A 578 2.34 -0.24 10.23
N GLN A 579 3.01 -1.29 9.73
CA GLN A 579 3.65 -2.32 10.56
C GLN A 579 5.07 -2.66 10.08
N PHE A 580 6.00 -2.70 11.04
CA PHE A 580 7.41 -2.95 10.80
C PHE A 580 7.93 -4.17 11.58
N GLN A 581 8.54 -5.16 10.90
CA GLN A 581 8.85 -6.49 11.48
C GLN A 581 10.28 -6.62 12.05
N PHE A 582 10.52 -7.67 12.85
CA PHE A 582 11.75 -7.88 13.63
C PHE A 582 13.06 -7.77 12.84
N SER A 583 13.13 -8.43 11.68
CA SER A 583 14.35 -8.46 10.86
C SER A 583 14.59 -7.18 10.06
N CYS A 584 13.64 -6.23 10.06
CA CYS A 584 13.69 -5.05 9.20
C CYS A 584 14.41 -3.87 9.87
N ARG A 585 14.99 -2.97 9.05
CA ARG A 585 15.69 -1.77 9.49
C ARG A 585 15.30 -0.48 8.75
N ILE A 586 15.09 0.60 9.49
CA ILE A 586 14.86 1.96 8.95
C ILE A 586 15.99 2.89 9.43
N GLU A 587 16.56 3.69 8.53
CA GLU A 587 17.70 4.56 8.84
C GLU A 587 17.59 5.95 8.21
N GLY A 588 17.70 7.01 9.01
CA GLY A 588 17.78 8.40 8.51
C GLY A 588 16.55 8.87 7.71
N CYS A 589 15.39 8.24 7.91
CA CYS A 589 14.16 8.58 7.21
C CYS A 589 13.40 9.72 7.90
N THR A 590 12.59 10.47 7.15
CA THR A 590 11.85 11.63 7.69
C THR A 590 10.38 11.60 7.30
N VAL A 591 9.51 11.90 8.25
CA VAL A 591 8.08 12.19 8.03
C VAL A 591 7.83 13.65 8.33
N GLY A 592 7.31 14.41 7.37
CA GLY A 592 6.98 15.82 7.48
C GLY A 592 8.18 16.74 7.65
N THR A 593 7.88 18.02 7.84
CA THR A 593 8.86 19.06 8.18
C THR A 593 8.29 19.95 9.29
N SER A 594 9.11 20.84 9.84
CA SER A 594 8.66 21.80 10.86
C SER A 594 7.53 22.71 10.37
N SER A 595 7.50 23.05 9.08
CA SER A 595 6.45 23.87 8.47
C SER A 595 5.27 23.05 7.93
N LYS A 596 5.48 21.77 7.60
CA LYS A 596 4.47 20.91 6.98
C LYS A 596 4.44 19.54 7.64
N LYS A 597 3.72 19.42 8.75
CA LYS A 597 3.50 18.16 9.47
C LYS A 597 2.62 17.21 8.65
N VAL A 598 2.95 15.91 8.67
CA VAL A 598 2.09 14.86 8.10
C VAL A 598 0.95 14.57 9.05
N THR A 599 -0.27 14.51 8.53
CA THR A 599 -1.46 14.20 9.35
C THR A 599 -1.66 12.70 9.38
N VAL A 600 -1.73 12.11 10.58
CA VAL A 600 -2.00 10.69 10.79
C VAL A 600 -3.27 10.54 11.60
N SER A 601 -4.24 9.76 11.10
CA SER A 601 -5.54 9.63 11.74
C SER A 601 -6.11 8.22 11.74
N THR A 602 -6.93 7.93 12.74
CA THR A 602 -7.62 6.65 12.92
C THR A 602 -9.04 6.87 13.44
N PRO A 603 -9.98 5.94 13.15
CA PRO A 603 -11.38 6.11 13.51
C PRO A 603 -11.63 5.83 15.00
N ASN A 604 -12.90 5.83 15.41
CA ASN A 604 -13.28 5.29 16.72
C ASN A 604 -13.03 3.78 16.74
N PRO A 605 -12.35 3.25 17.78
CA PRO A 605 -12.24 1.82 17.95
C PRO A 605 -13.63 1.20 18.16
N ALA A 606 -13.83 0.01 17.60
CA ALA A 606 -14.96 -0.82 18.00
C ALA A 606 -14.84 -1.19 19.49
N ALA A 607 -15.96 -1.52 20.15
CA ALA A 607 -15.97 -1.87 21.56
C ALA A 607 -14.90 -2.95 21.87
N SER A 608 -14.11 -2.73 22.92
CA SER A 608 -13.01 -3.60 23.37
C SER A 608 -11.86 -3.83 22.37
N LYS A 609 -11.76 -3.01 21.32
CA LYS A 609 -10.63 -3.06 20.36
C LYS A 609 -9.64 -1.93 20.62
N VAL A 610 -8.39 -2.19 20.25
CA VAL A 610 -7.25 -1.27 20.38
C VAL A 610 -6.87 -0.78 18.99
N LEU A 611 -6.46 0.49 18.85
CA LEU A 611 -5.84 1.00 17.62
C LEU A 611 -4.41 1.44 17.93
N ASN A 612 -3.52 1.33 16.96
CA ASN A 612 -2.11 1.65 17.07
C ASN A 612 -1.76 2.71 16.01
N THR A 613 -1.50 3.94 16.47
CA THR A 613 -1.25 5.07 15.58
C THR A 613 0.07 5.73 15.95
N GLY A 614 0.98 5.79 14.99
CA GLY A 614 2.27 6.44 15.13
C GLY A 614 2.43 7.58 14.13
N GLY A 615 3.01 8.70 14.56
CA GLY A 615 3.40 9.74 13.60
C GLY A 615 4.46 9.25 12.60
N PHE A 616 5.27 8.26 12.99
CA PHE A 616 6.20 7.57 12.10
C PHE A 616 5.76 6.13 11.81
N VAL A 617 5.53 5.32 12.84
CA VAL A 617 5.21 3.88 12.69
C VAL A 617 4.03 3.46 13.57
N GLY A 618 3.04 2.80 12.97
CA GLY A 618 1.89 2.29 13.74
C GLY A 618 2.33 1.24 14.77
N VAL A 619 3.02 0.20 14.30
CA VAL A 619 3.56 -0.89 15.13
C VAL A 619 5.01 -1.20 14.74
N ASN A 620 5.93 -1.16 15.71
CA ASN A 620 7.34 -1.47 15.50
C ASN A 620 7.77 -2.76 16.22
N TYR A 621 8.27 -3.74 15.47
CA TYR A 621 9.00 -4.90 15.96
C TYR A 621 10.50 -4.86 15.57
N GLY A 622 10.87 -4.05 14.58
CA GLY A 622 12.21 -3.99 14.00
C GLY A 622 13.12 -2.92 14.62
N THR A 623 14.15 -2.53 13.86
CA THR A 623 15.11 -1.49 14.26
C THR A 623 14.89 -0.19 13.51
N ILE A 624 14.75 0.93 14.23
CA ILE A 624 14.68 2.28 13.65
C ILE A 624 15.82 3.10 14.24
N THR A 625 16.69 3.63 13.38
CA THR A 625 17.87 4.37 13.84
C THR A 625 18.30 5.49 12.88
N LYS A 626 19.41 6.15 13.18
CA LYS A 626 20.04 7.15 12.31
C LYS A 626 20.81 6.50 11.16
N ASN A 627 21.02 7.24 10.08
CA ASN A 627 21.98 6.88 9.03
C ASN A 627 23.19 7.84 9.11
N GLY A 628 24.36 7.33 9.53
CA GLY A 628 25.50 8.20 9.85
C GLY A 628 25.12 9.22 10.93
N ASP A 629 25.17 10.51 10.59
CA ASP A 629 24.75 11.61 11.46
C ASP A 629 23.28 12.04 11.28
N VAL A 630 22.58 11.46 10.29
CA VAL A 630 21.19 11.81 9.96
C VAL A 630 20.24 11.02 10.86
N ARG A 631 19.69 11.69 11.88
CA ARG A 631 18.65 11.16 12.76
C ARG A 631 17.35 10.87 11.98
N THR A 632 16.61 9.85 12.40
CA THR A 632 15.25 9.60 11.87
C THR A 632 14.26 10.53 12.55
N LYS A 633 13.38 11.18 11.79
CA LYS A 633 12.52 12.27 12.31
C LYS A 633 11.05 12.11 11.95
N ALA A 634 10.17 12.52 12.86
CA ALA A 634 8.73 12.55 12.65
C ALA A 634 8.12 13.90 13.05
N TYR A 635 7.69 14.68 12.07
CA TYR A 635 6.89 15.89 12.21
C TYR A 635 5.43 15.53 11.92
N ALA A 636 4.69 15.18 12.97
CA ALA A 636 3.38 14.57 12.82
C ALA A 636 2.29 15.37 13.55
N LYS A 637 1.14 15.50 12.88
CA LYS A 637 -0.12 15.91 13.51
C LYS A 637 -0.97 14.67 13.67
N ILE A 638 -1.28 14.29 14.91
CA ILE A 638 -2.05 13.07 15.18
C ILE A 638 -3.45 13.45 15.62
N THR A 639 -4.45 12.92 14.91
CA THR A 639 -5.85 13.11 15.25
C THR A 639 -6.53 11.76 15.47
N SER A 640 -7.45 11.70 16.42
CA SER A 640 -8.31 10.53 16.65
C SER A 640 -9.72 10.99 16.87
N ALA A 641 -10.69 10.27 16.30
CA ALA A 641 -12.09 10.54 16.51
C ALA A 641 -12.60 10.12 17.92
N ASN A 642 -11.79 9.40 18.72
CA ASN A 642 -12.25 8.67 19.89
C ASN A 642 -12.99 9.53 20.91
N THR A 643 -14.27 9.20 21.08
CA THR A 643 -15.18 9.86 22.02
C THR A 643 -15.47 9.05 23.29
N GLN A 644 -15.03 7.78 23.38
CA GLN A 644 -15.51 6.80 24.37
C GLN A 644 -14.47 6.35 25.41
N GLY A 645 -13.27 6.94 25.48
CA GLY A 645 -12.31 6.60 26.54
C GLY A 645 -11.63 5.23 26.40
N GLN A 646 -11.77 4.57 25.25
CA GLN A 646 -11.16 3.27 24.96
C GLN A 646 -9.63 3.35 24.87
N GLN A 647 -8.96 2.21 25.02
CA GLN A 647 -7.52 2.09 24.81
C GLN A 647 -7.13 2.47 23.39
N LEU A 648 -6.19 3.41 23.26
CA LEU A 648 -5.63 3.88 22.00
C LEU A 648 -4.13 4.08 22.14
N ASN A 649 -3.34 3.20 21.54
CA ASN A 649 -1.89 3.34 21.57
C ASN A 649 -1.50 4.44 20.56
N LEU A 650 -1.48 5.70 21.01
CA LEU A 650 -1.13 6.86 20.19
C LEU A 650 0.26 7.36 20.56
N GLY A 651 1.19 7.29 19.61
CA GLY A 651 2.53 7.83 19.76
C GLY A 651 2.85 8.84 18.67
N GLY A 652 3.43 9.97 19.03
CA GLY A 652 3.91 10.92 18.04
C GLY A 652 5.03 10.37 17.13
N PHE A 653 5.74 9.34 17.57
CA PHE A 653 6.65 8.54 16.74
C PHE A 653 6.10 7.14 16.49
N VAL A 654 5.83 6.38 17.55
CA VAL A 654 5.42 4.97 17.49
C VAL A 654 4.13 4.71 18.26
N GLY A 655 3.11 4.14 17.62
CA GLY A 655 1.89 3.73 18.34
C GLY A 655 2.19 2.64 19.36
N PHE A 656 2.75 1.52 18.87
CA PHE A 656 3.08 0.35 19.67
C PHE A 656 4.52 -0.14 19.42
N GLY A 657 5.37 -0.08 20.44
CA GLY A 657 6.79 -0.41 20.38
C GLY A 657 7.16 -1.75 21.02
N ARG A 658 7.77 -2.63 20.23
CA ARG A 658 8.36 -3.93 20.63
C ARG A 658 9.77 -4.18 20.07
N GLY A 659 10.32 -3.19 19.35
CA GLY A 659 11.61 -3.27 18.68
C GLY A 659 12.64 -2.31 19.28
N THR A 660 13.71 -2.05 18.53
CA THR A 660 14.74 -1.08 18.89
C THR A 660 14.48 0.26 18.20
N ILE A 661 14.51 1.36 18.94
CA ILE A 661 14.36 2.72 18.42
C ILE A 661 15.48 3.58 19.01
N GLU A 662 16.37 4.09 18.16
CA GLU A 662 17.55 4.82 18.63
C GLU A 662 17.78 6.08 17.81
N TYR A 663 18.25 7.17 18.42
CA TYR A 663 18.61 8.39 17.68
C TYR A 663 17.45 8.97 16.82
N CYS A 664 16.24 8.95 17.36
CA CYS A 664 15.03 9.40 16.68
C CYS A 664 14.43 10.66 17.33
N ASP A 665 13.86 11.55 16.52
CA ASP A 665 13.22 12.79 16.99
C ASP A 665 11.75 12.85 16.56
N ALA A 666 10.88 13.32 17.45
CA ALA A 666 9.46 13.52 17.17
C ALA A 666 9.03 14.96 17.50
N ILE A 667 8.42 15.66 16.54
CA ILE A 667 7.86 17.00 16.70
C ILE A 667 6.35 16.91 16.43
N VAL A 668 5.55 17.01 17.49
CA VAL A 668 4.19 16.46 17.46
C VAL A 668 3.14 17.51 17.79
N ASP A 669 1.94 17.32 17.25
CA ASP A 669 0.74 18.04 17.66
C ASP A 669 -0.38 17.03 17.86
N MET A 670 -0.75 16.80 19.12
CA MET A 670 -1.70 15.77 19.53
C MET A 670 -2.78 16.36 20.43
N THR A 671 -3.77 17.03 19.83
CA THR A 671 -4.85 17.72 20.54
C THR A 671 -6.16 16.92 20.58
N SER A 672 -6.95 17.12 21.63
CA SER A 672 -8.36 16.68 21.73
C SER A 672 -8.58 15.16 21.70
N LEU A 673 -7.65 14.38 22.27
CA LEU A 673 -7.74 12.93 22.29
C LEU A 673 -8.37 12.46 23.61
N LYS A 674 -9.48 11.71 23.56
CA LYS A 674 -10.08 11.11 24.77
C LYS A 674 -9.59 9.68 25.07
N GLY A 675 -8.61 9.18 24.32
CA GLY A 675 -8.07 7.82 24.47
C GLY A 675 -7.15 7.64 25.67
N GLN A 676 -6.85 6.38 25.98
CA GLN A 676 -5.83 5.98 26.97
C GLN A 676 -4.54 5.53 26.28
N TYR A 677 -3.37 5.68 26.91
CA TYR A 677 -2.04 5.32 26.39
C TYR A 677 -1.55 6.25 25.28
N ILE A 678 -1.52 7.54 25.59
CA ILE A 678 -1.10 8.60 24.67
C ILE A 678 0.30 9.08 25.10
N GLY A 679 1.28 8.94 24.22
CA GLY A 679 2.64 9.44 24.45
C GLY A 679 3.12 10.33 23.31
N GLY A 680 3.79 11.42 23.63
CA GLY A 680 4.37 12.28 22.60
C GLY A 680 5.35 11.52 21.69
N PHE A 681 6.06 10.52 22.20
CA PHE A 681 6.92 9.64 21.40
C PHE A 681 6.26 8.28 21.17
N ALA A 682 5.87 7.59 22.24
CA ALA A 682 5.35 6.22 22.18
C ALA A 682 3.99 6.07 22.89
N GLY A 683 3.01 5.45 22.24
CA GLY A 683 1.74 5.12 22.91
C GLY A 683 1.93 4.04 23.98
N LEU A 684 2.34 2.85 23.52
CA LEU A 684 2.61 1.67 24.35
C LEU A 684 3.99 1.08 24.03
N VAL A 685 4.78 0.78 25.06
CA VAL A 685 6.08 0.10 24.98
C VAL A 685 6.01 -1.18 25.82
N THR A 686 6.39 -2.33 25.26
CA THR A 686 6.27 -3.65 25.93
C THR A 686 7.34 -4.63 25.44
N ASN A 687 7.39 -5.83 26.05
CA ASN A 687 8.32 -6.95 25.80
C ASN A 687 9.77 -6.77 26.28
N ALA A 688 10.37 -7.91 26.66
CA ALA A 688 11.80 -8.04 26.90
C ALA A 688 12.60 -7.85 25.61
N GLY A 689 13.65 -7.02 25.69
CA GLY A 689 14.51 -6.68 24.55
C GLY A 689 14.10 -5.41 23.80
N THR A 690 12.96 -4.80 24.13
CA THR A 690 12.58 -3.48 23.59
C THR A 690 13.50 -2.41 24.17
N LYS A 691 14.13 -1.63 23.29
CA LYS A 691 15.06 -0.56 23.65
C LYS A 691 14.66 0.74 22.96
N ILE A 692 14.50 1.81 23.73
CA ILE A 692 14.36 3.17 23.21
C ILE A 692 15.49 4.02 23.78
N ASP A 693 16.40 4.50 22.92
CA ASP A 693 17.63 5.15 23.37
C ASP A 693 17.95 6.41 22.58
N ASN A 694 18.42 7.45 23.26
CA ASN A 694 18.86 8.69 22.62
C ASN A 694 17.76 9.33 21.75
N CYS A 695 16.50 9.34 22.21
CA CYS A 695 15.36 9.84 21.45
C CYS A 695 14.77 11.11 22.07
N THR A 696 14.25 11.99 21.22
CA THR A 696 13.69 13.28 21.66
C THR A 696 12.26 13.46 21.19
N VAL A 697 11.44 14.12 22.02
CA VAL A 697 10.12 14.60 21.61
C VAL A 697 9.87 16.03 22.06
N GLU A 698 9.27 16.79 21.16
CA GLU A 698 8.78 18.15 21.41
C GLU A 698 7.34 18.30 20.89
N GLY A 699 6.45 18.88 21.68
CA GLY A 699 5.14 19.28 21.20
C GLY A 699 4.02 19.27 22.24
N SER A 700 2.80 19.54 21.76
CA SER A 700 1.58 19.48 22.56
C SER A 700 1.03 18.06 22.60
N VAL A 701 0.85 17.53 23.81
CA VAL A 701 0.27 16.22 24.08
C VAL A 701 -0.99 16.40 24.94
N THR A 702 -2.17 16.14 24.39
CA THR A 702 -3.43 16.14 25.14
C THR A 702 -4.03 14.74 25.09
N GLY A 703 -4.26 14.14 26.25
CA GLY A 703 -4.88 12.83 26.39
C GLY A 703 -5.82 12.73 27.59
N ASN A 704 -6.35 11.53 27.83
CA ASN A 704 -7.18 11.23 28.99
C ASN A 704 -6.34 10.53 30.07
N ASN A 705 -6.50 9.21 30.25
CA ASN A 705 -5.71 8.46 31.22
C ASN A 705 -4.39 7.99 30.61
N TYR A 706 -3.35 7.95 31.44
CA TYR A 706 -2.03 7.45 31.04
C TYR A 706 -1.46 8.24 29.87
N THR A 707 -1.45 9.55 30.05
CA THR A 707 -0.88 10.50 29.09
C THR A 707 0.55 10.83 29.51
N GLY A 708 1.52 10.64 28.61
CA GLY A 708 2.93 10.94 28.83
C GLY A 708 3.48 11.92 27.80
N GLY A 709 4.37 12.83 28.20
CA GLY A 709 5.11 13.65 27.23
C GLY A 709 5.98 12.80 26.30
N PHE A 710 6.57 11.71 26.80
CA PHE A 710 7.33 10.72 26.05
C PHE A 710 6.50 9.46 25.78
N ALA A 711 6.09 8.73 26.83
CA ALA A 711 5.40 7.45 26.69
C ALA A 711 4.06 7.43 27.43
N GLY A 712 2.98 6.95 26.80
CA GLY A 712 1.70 6.79 27.49
C GLY A 712 1.77 5.69 28.54
N TYR A 713 2.18 4.49 28.11
CA TYR A 713 2.29 3.32 28.96
C TYR A 713 3.54 2.50 28.63
N ALA A 714 4.31 2.16 29.66
CA ALA A 714 5.44 1.25 29.57
C ALA A 714 5.15 0.00 30.40
N ASP A 715 4.94 -1.11 29.69
CA ASP A 715 4.38 -2.37 30.20
C ASP A 715 5.42 -3.30 30.82
N SER A 716 4.93 -4.41 31.37
CA SER A 716 5.72 -5.54 31.85
C SER A 716 6.60 -6.16 30.75
N GLY A 717 7.74 -6.71 31.16
CA GLY A 717 8.74 -7.28 30.25
C GLY A 717 10.11 -6.60 30.29
N ALA A 718 10.31 -5.59 31.15
CA ALA A 718 11.59 -4.88 31.31
C ALA A 718 12.13 -4.23 30.02
N PRO A 719 11.34 -3.39 29.32
CA PRO A 719 11.88 -2.52 28.29
C PRO A 719 12.84 -1.50 28.92
N VAL A 720 13.84 -1.08 28.14
CA VAL A 720 14.85 -0.09 28.55
C VAL A 720 14.61 1.22 27.80
N ILE A 721 14.44 2.31 28.55
CA ILE A 721 14.31 3.67 27.99
C ILE A 721 15.45 4.54 28.53
N SER A 722 16.39 4.91 27.68
CA SER A 722 17.62 5.61 28.10
C SER A 722 17.92 6.87 27.29
N ASN A 723 18.54 7.86 27.93
CA ASN A 723 19.02 9.08 27.28
C ASN A 723 17.93 9.81 26.46
N CYS A 724 16.68 9.76 26.93
CA CYS A 724 15.53 10.27 26.20
C CYS A 724 15.00 11.58 26.80
N THR A 725 14.51 12.48 25.95
CA THR A 725 14.01 13.79 26.38
C THR A 725 12.60 14.07 25.89
N ALA A 726 11.79 14.73 26.73
CA ALA A 726 10.46 15.24 26.38
C ALA A 726 10.30 16.71 26.74
N SER A 727 9.69 17.48 25.85
CA SER A 727 9.45 18.92 26.02
C SER A 727 8.14 19.35 25.36
N GLY A 728 7.68 20.57 25.65
CA GLY A 728 6.39 21.09 25.21
C GLY A 728 5.37 21.12 26.34
N SER A 729 4.12 20.72 26.06
CA SER A 729 3.03 20.77 27.04
C SER A 729 2.28 19.45 27.10
N VAL A 730 1.95 18.98 28.31
CA VAL A 730 1.17 17.76 28.53
C VAL A 730 -0.12 18.09 29.28
N SER A 731 -1.25 17.69 28.71
CA SER A 731 -2.57 17.77 29.32
C SER A 731 -3.17 16.37 29.45
N GLY A 732 -3.62 16.02 30.65
CA GLY A 732 -4.11 14.67 30.98
C GLY A 732 -5.13 14.65 32.11
N GLN A 733 -5.77 13.51 32.33
CA GLN A 733 -6.73 13.32 33.42
C GLN A 733 -6.09 12.56 34.59
N SER A 734 -5.97 11.24 34.50
CA SER A 734 -5.42 10.42 35.60
C SER A 734 -4.24 9.58 35.15
N GLY A 735 -3.32 9.27 36.07
CA GLY A 735 -2.13 8.48 35.74
C GLY A 735 -1.24 9.13 34.68
N SER A 736 -1.22 10.46 34.60
CA SER A 736 -0.52 11.20 33.56
C SER A 736 0.80 11.79 34.07
N GLY A 737 1.82 11.80 33.21
CA GLY A 737 3.15 12.29 33.56
C GLY A 737 3.77 13.17 32.48
N GLY A 738 4.66 14.09 32.87
CA GLY A 738 5.40 14.90 31.90
C GLY A 738 6.37 14.11 31.03
N PHE A 739 6.79 12.91 31.46
CA PHE A 739 7.58 11.97 30.66
C PHE A 739 6.78 10.68 30.37
N VAL A 740 6.34 9.97 31.40
CA VAL A 740 5.59 8.71 31.25
C VAL A 740 4.26 8.77 31.99
N GLY A 741 3.17 8.30 31.37
CA GLY A 741 1.90 8.15 32.08
C GLY A 741 2.02 7.11 33.19
N GLN A 742 2.15 5.84 32.80
CA GLN A 742 2.34 4.73 33.72
C GLN A 742 3.53 3.85 33.31
N THR A 743 4.29 3.40 34.30
CA THR A 743 5.35 2.41 34.13
C THR A 743 5.17 1.21 35.07
N LEU A 744 5.35 0.01 34.53
CA LEU A 744 5.29 -1.25 35.27
C LEU A 744 6.63 -1.73 35.79
N THR A 745 7.44 -2.44 35.01
CA THR A 745 8.74 -2.97 35.46
C THR A 745 9.84 -2.56 34.48
N CYS A 746 9.87 -1.29 34.12
CA CYS A 746 10.78 -0.75 33.08
C CYS A 746 11.97 -0.05 33.73
N ASP A 747 13.11 -0.07 33.04
CA ASP A 747 14.30 0.64 33.48
C ASP A 747 14.47 1.94 32.71
N TYR A 748 14.55 3.06 33.43
CA TYR A 748 14.83 4.38 32.89
C TYR A 748 16.21 4.84 33.33
N THR A 749 17.01 5.32 32.38
CA THR A 749 18.35 5.85 32.67
C THR A 749 18.58 7.17 31.94
N ASN A 750 18.94 8.24 32.65
CA ASN A 750 19.26 9.54 32.07
C ASN A 750 18.12 10.12 31.21
N CYS A 751 16.88 9.96 31.65
CA CYS A 751 15.70 10.49 30.95
C CYS A 751 15.23 11.79 31.59
N SER A 752 14.85 12.77 30.77
CA SER A 752 14.45 14.10 31.28
C SER A 752 13.19 14.63 30.63
N THR A 753 12.37 15.34 31.39
CA THR A 753 11.26 16.13 30.84
C THR A 753 11.29 17.57 31.35
N SER A 754 11.06 18.51 30.42
CA SER A 754 10.83 19.92 30.72
C SER A 754 9.39 20.35 30.39
N ALA A 755 8.48 19.38 30.20
CA ALA A 755 7.14 19.65 29.72
C ALA A 755 6.27 20.36 30.78
N THR A 756 5.56 21.42 30.37
CA THR A 756 4.58 22.07 31.24
C THR A 756 3.32 21.21 31.32
N CYS A 757 2.91 20.86 32.53
CA CYS A 757 1.88 19.87 32.77
C CYS A 757 0.60 20.52 33.33
N SER A 758 -0.56 20.16 32.80
CA SER A 758 -1.87 20.56 33.30
C SER A 758 -2.78 19.33 33.43
N PHE A 759 -3.13 18.96 34.65
CA PHE A 759 -3.84 17.72 34.92
C PHE A 759 -5.15 17.95 35.67
N SER A 760 -6.14 17.09 35.45
CA SER A 760 -7.51 17.27 35.97
C SER A 760 -8.03 16.12 36.87
N GLY A 761 -7.38 14.97 36.87
CA GLY A 761 -7.72 13.78 37.67
C GLY A 761 -6.64 13.42 38.69
N SER A 762 -6.49 12.15 39.05
CA SER A 762 -5.60 11.72 40.14
C SER A 762 -4.37 10.96 39.66
N ASN A 763 -3.36 10.87 40.53
CA ASN A 763 -2.12 10.10 40.32
C ASN A 763 -1.29 10.66 39.17
N ASN A 764 -1.02 11.96 39.21
CA ASN A 764 -0.28 12.63 38.14
C ASN A 764 1.07 13.14 38.64
N GLY A 765 2.09 13.14 37.78
CA GLY A 765 3.43 13.60 38.17
C GLY A 765 4.18 14.37 37.11
N GLY A 766 5.21 15.11 37.50
CA GLY A 766 6.02 15.85 36.53
C GLY A 766 6.89 14.96 35.65
N PHE A 767 7.34 13.80 36.15
CA PHE A 767 8.01 12.76 35.35
C PHE A 767 7.05 11.62 35.04
N ALA A 768 6.55 10.94 36.07
CA ALA A 768 5.67 9.77 35.96
C ALA A 768 4.31 10.02 36.62
N GLY A 769 3.22 9.62 35.98
CA GLY A 769 1.93 9.55 36.68
C GLY A 769 1.93 8.46 37.75
N GLN A 770 2.18 7.22 37.32
CA GLN A 770 2.24 6.05 38.19
C GLN A 770 3.48 5.19 37.96
N ILE A 771 4.06 4.69 39.05
CA ILE A 771 5.18 3.76 39.06
C ILE A 771 4.76 2.51 39.83
N TRP A 772 4.76 1.35 39.17
CA TRP A 772 4.47 0.06 39.79
C TRP A 772 5.75 -0.75 40.08
N GLY A 773 6.88 -0.40 39.49
CA GLY A 773 8.10 -1.21 39.60
C GLY A 773 9.19 -0.71 38.66
N GLY A 774 10.33 -1.41 38.69
CA GLY A 774 11.50 -1.08 37.88
C GLY A 774 12.42 -0.05 38.54
N SER A 775 13.48 0.32 37.80
CA SER A 775 14.49 1.28 38.25
C SER A 775 14.44 2.57 37.44
N LEU A 776 14.46 3.72 38.12
CA LEU A 776 14.66 5.01 37.50
C LEU A 776 15.96 5.58 38.04
N THR A 777 16.95 5.77 37.16
CA THR A 777 18.28 6.27 37.51
C THR A 777 18.62 7.52 36.73
N GLY A 778 19.05 8.60 37.39
CA GLY A 778 19.47 9.83 36.71
C GLY A 778 18.35 10.55 35.97
N CYS A 779 17.08 10.36 36.37
CA CYS A 779 15.93 10.90 35.67
C CYS A 779 15.46 12.23 36.28
N SER A 780 15.01 13.18 35.46
CA SER A 780 14.67 14.53 35.94
C SER A 780 13.36 15.08 35.37
N SER A 781 12.61 15.82 36.18
CA SER A 781 11.49 16.67 35.74
C SER A 781 11.72 18.12 36.13
N SER A 782 11.71 19.03 35.15
CA SER A 782 11.90 20.47 35.37
C SER A 782 10.70 21.33 34.99
N GLY A 783 9.73 20.77 34.28
CA GLY A 783 8.51 21.47 33.89
C GLY A 783 7.52 21.62 35.05
N SER A 784 6.78 22.73 35.08
CA SER A 784 5.78 22.98 36.13
C SER A 784 4.59 22.03 36.02
N VAL A 785 4.04 21.61 37.16
CA VAL A 785 2.82 20.81 37.26
C VAL A 785 1.68 21.66 37.82
N THR A 786 0.59 21.76 37.07
CA THR A 786 -0.65 22.43 37.50
C THR A 786 -1.77 21.41 37.65
N ALA A 787 -2.31 21.31 38.86
CA ALA A 787 -3.43 20.44 39.20
C ALA A 787 -4.74 21.25 39.24
N THR A 788 -5.73 20.82 38.46
CA THR A 788 -7.03 21.49 38.30
C THR A 788 -8.21 20.68 38.88
N GLY A 789 -7.94 19.46 39.35
CA GLY A 789 -8.89 18.50 39.93
C GLY A 789 -8.19 17.30 40.57
N GLY A 790 -8.92 16.24 40.98
CA GLY A 790 -8.31 15.02 41.53
C GLY A 790 -7.65 15.15 42.91
N SER A 791 -6.81 14.17 43.29
CA SER A 791 -6.35 14.00 44.68
C SER A 791 -4.84 13.84 44.90
N THR A 792 -4.06 13.41 43.90
CA THR A 792 -2.67 12.94 44.15
C THR A 792 -1.71 13.43 43.08
N TYR A 793 -0.72 14.22 43.50
CA TYR A 793 0.23 14.90 42.62
C TYR A 793 1.66 14.86 43.15
N GLY A 794 2.62 14.65 42.24
CA GLY A 794 4.05 14.73 42.52
C GLY A 794 4.81 15.60 41.53
N GLY A 795 5.83 16.33 41.95
CA GLY A 795 6.73 16.99 41.01
C GLY A 795 7.56 16.00 40.17
N PHE A 796 7.82 14.80 40.69
CA PHE A 796 8.40 13.67 39.96
C PHE A 796 7.38 12.58 39.67
N ALA A 797 6.80 11.95 40.69
CA ALA A 797 5.86 10.84 40.54
C ALA A 797 4.54 11.08 41.27
N GLY A 798 3.41 10.87 40.61
CA GLY A 798 2.09 10.97 41.27
C GLY A 798 1.90 9.90 42.34
N LEU A 799 2.01 8.64 41.95
CA LEU A 799 1.75 7.49 42.82
C LEU A 799 2.76 6.36 42.61
N ILE A 800 3.22 5.77 43.71
CA ILE A 800 3.94 4.50 43.75
C ILE A 800 3.07 3.44 44.44
N THR A 801 2.80 2.30 43.78
CA THR A 801 1.74 1.38 44.23
C THR A 801 2.05 -0.12 44.11
N GLU A 802 3.28 -0.53 43.85
CA GLU A 802 3.66 -1.95 43.75
C GLU A 802 5.12 -2.18 44.22
N ASN A 803 5.56 -3.44 44.31
CA ASN A 803 6.86 -3.83 44.88
C ASN A 803 8.06 -3.60 43.94
N GLY A 804 9.22 -3.30 44.52
CA GLY A 804 10.50 -3.35 43.81
C GLY A 804 10.79 -2.10 43.00
N VAL A 805 10.43 -0.93 43.54
CA VAL A 805 10.71 0.37 42.91
C VAL A 805 12.03 0.91 43.45
N THR A 806 12.93 1.29 42.54
CA THR A 806 14.18 2.00 42.87
C THR A 806 14.22 3.34 42.15
N LEU A 807 14.37 4.43 42.90
CA LEU A 807 14.63 5.77 42.40
C LEU A 807 16.02 6.18 42.86
N ASP A 808 16.95 6.38 41.92
CA ASP A 808 18.32 6.76 42.22
C ASP A 808 18.73 7.98 41.39
N LYS A 809 19.41 8.95 42.00
CA LYS A 809 19.89 10.16 41.28
C LYS A 809 18.79 10.90 40.52
N CYS A 810 17.55 10.87 41.01
CA CYS A 810 16.40 11.48 40.34
C CYS A 810 16.05 12.85 40.91
N SER A 811 15.50 13.74 40.09
CA SER A 811 15.22 15.11 40.50
C SER A 811 13.89 15.69 40.01
N ALA A 812 13.29 16.58 40.81
CA ALA A 812 12.17 17.42 40.43
C ALA A 812 12.43 18.90 40.76
N SER A 813 12.49 19.75 39.75
CA SER A 813 12.68 21.20 39.93
C SER A 813 11.48 22.05 39.47
N GLY A 814 10.50 21.44 38.82
CA GLY A 814 9.28 22.11 38.42
C GLY A 814 8.40 22.46 39.62
N ASN A 815 7.81 23.66 39.62
CA ASN A 815 6.84 24.06 40.64
C ASN A 815 5.56 23.22 40.52
N LEU A 816 4.99 22.82 41.65
CA LEU A 816 3.68 22.19 41.75
C LEU A 816 2.66 23.21 42.28
N THR A 817 1.67 23.52 41.47
CA THR A 817 0.52 24.34 41.88
C THR A 817 -0.73 23.48 41.88
N ASP A 818 -1.38 23.39 43.03
CA ASP A 818 -2.60 22.63 43.20
C ASP A 818 -3.69 23.45 43.91
N GLU A 819 -4.91 23.33 43.40
CA GLU A 819 -6.10 23.99 43.93
C GLU A 819 -7.06 23.00 44.62
N LYS A 820 -6.88 21.68 44.47
CA LYS A 820 -7.92 20.69 44.87
C LYS A 820 -7.42 19.33 45.38
N GLY A 821 -6.17 18.94 45.10
CA GLY A 821 -5.59 17.63 45.38
C GLY A 821 -5.19 17.37 46.83
N SER A 822 -5.67 16.30 47.45
CA SER A 822 -5.37 16.00 48.86
C SER A 822 -3.89 15.69 49.18
N TYR A 823 -3.12 15.14 48.24
CA TYR A 823 -1.76 14.64 48.42
C TYR A 823 -0.79 15.26 47.41
N ASN A 824 -0.01 16.26 47.83
CA ASN A 824 0.89 17.03 46.96
C ASN A 824 2.34 16.97 47.46
N GLY A 825 3.18 16.24 46.75
CA GLY A 825 4.61 16.17 47.02
C GLY A 825 5.43 16.88 45.96
N GLY A 826 6.42 17.67 46.36
CA GLY A 826 7.37 18.24 45.40
C GLY A 826 8.18 17.19 44.63
N PHE A 827 8.25 15.95 45.15
CA PHE A 827 8.81 14.79 44.45
C PHE A 827 7.73 13.71 44.22
N ILE A 828 7.17 13.11 45.27
CA ILE A 828 6.19 12.02 45.18
C ILE A 828 4.89 12.41 45.88
N GLY A 829 3.75 12.23 45.19
CA GLY A 829 2.44 12.44 45.80
C GLY A 829 2.12 11.42 46.88
N ALA A 830 2.11 10.12 46.52
CA ALA A 830 1.84 9.05 47.48
C ALA A 830 2.63 7.76 47.22
N ILE A 831 2.91 7.03 48.31
CA ILE A 831 3.43 5.66 48.30
C ILE A 831 2.44 4.77 49.05
N ASN A 832 1.80 3.83 48.34
CA ASN A 832 0.70 3.03 48.86
C ASN A 832 1.00 1.55 49.01
N LYS A 833 2.11 1.04 48.46
CA LYS A 833 2.41 -0.40 48.56
C LYS A 833 3.88 -0.65 48.30
N GLY A 834 4.38 -1.67 48.98
CA GLY A 834 5.57 -2.41 48.57
C GLY A 834 6.89 -1.89 49.11
N THR A 835 7.97 -2.44 48.57
CA THR A 835 9.35 -2.05 48.89
C THR A 835 9.84 -0.97 47.92
N VAL A 836 10.17 0.21 48.44
CA VAL A 836 10.59 1.38 47.66
C VAL A 836 11.92 1.91 48.21
N ASN A 837 12.92 2.00 47.33
CA ASN A 837 14.23 2.59 47.64
C ASN A 837 14.38 3.92 46.90
N ILE A 838 14.59 4.99 47.65
CA ILE A 838 14.79 6.35 47.13
C ILE A 838 16.15 6.83 47.62
N THR A 839 17.11 6.91 46.71
CA THR A 839 18.50 7.23 47.03
C THR A 839 19.01 8.40 46.20
N ARG A 840 19.76 9.33 46.79
CA ARG A 840 20.40 10.42 46.03
C ARG A 840 19.41 11.22 45.20
N CYS A 841 18.20 11.44 45.70
CA CYS A 841 17.14 12.12 44.98
C CYS A 841 16.84 13.48 45.60
N TYR A 842 16.35 14.43 44.80
CA TYR A 842 16.07 15.76 45.32
C TYR A 842 14.89 16.48 44.65
N ALA A 843 14.26 17.38 45.41
CA ALA A 843 13.23 18.27 44.89
C ALA A 843 13.46 19.73 45.28
N THR A 844 13.36 20.63 44.31
CA THR A 844 13.65 22.07 44.47
C THR A 844 12.48 22.96 44.10
N GLY A 845 11.48 22.43 43.38
CA GLY A 845 10.28 23.17 42.99
C GLY A 845 9.40 23.52 44.19
N ASN A 846 8.82 24.72 44.16
CA ASN A 846 7.88 25.15 45.20
C ASN A 846 6.56 24.39 45.07
N VAL A 847 5.92 24.10 46.22
CA VAL A 847 4.61 23.47 46.28
C VAL A 847 3.60 24.47 46.82
N THR A 848 2.68 24.88 45.97
CA THR A 848 1.59 25.80 46.31
C THR A 848 0.29 25.03 46.38
N SER A 849 -0.20 24.72 47.59
CA SER A 849 -1.43 23.96 47.79
C SER A 849 -2.14 24.34 49.08
N ASP A 850 -3.47 24.41 49.05
CA ASP A 850 -4.34 24.64 50.20
C ASP A 850 -4.89 23.33 50.81
N GLN A 851 -4.30 22.19 50.48
CA GLN A 851 -4.82 20.87 50.81
C GLN A 851 -4.10 20.20 52.00
N THR A 852 -4.60 19.04 52.44
CA THR A 852 -4.28 18.44 53.75
C THR A 852 -2.91 17.78 53.84
N TYR A 853 -2.41 17.12 52.80
CA TYR A 853 -1.11 16.41 52.88
C TYR A 853 -0.15 17.02 51.86
N VAL A 854 0.73 17.89 52.34
CA VAL A 854 1.62 18.67 51.45
C VAL A 854 3.07 18.59 51.94
N SER A 855 4.01 18.34 51.04
CA SER A 855 5.44 18.35 51.35
C SER A 855 6.27 18.77 50.16
N ALA A 856 7.53 19.19 50.37
CA ALA A 856 8.43 19.47 49.27
C ALA A 856 9.08 18.18 48.69
N PHE A 857 8.93 17.02 49.34
CA PHE A 857 9.39 15.73 48.80
C PHE A 857 8.25 14.71 48.69
N ILE A 858 7.85 14.01 49.76
CA ILE A 858 6.84 12.93 49.73
C ILE A 858 5.60 13.31 50.55
N ALA A 859 4.44 13.46 49.90
CA ALA A 859 3.25 13.93 50.61
C ALA A 859 2.68 12.90 51.59
N ASN A 860 2.55 11.64 51.17
CA ASN A 860 1.96 10.58 52.00
C ASN A 860 2.57 9.21 51.74
N ILE A 861 2.88 8.49 52.81
CA ILE A 861 3.31 7.09 52.79
C ILE A 861 2.33 6.30 53.65
N HIS A 862 1.38 5.58 53.04
CA HIS A 862 0.31 4.92 53.80
C HIS A 862 -0.46 3.90 52.97
N HIS A 863 -0.80 2.76 53.59
CA HIS A 863 -1.93 1.93 53.15
C HIS A 863 -2.56 1.15 54.31
N ALA A 864 -3.88 0.97 54.26
CA ALA A 864 -4.63 0.39 55.38
C ALA A 864 -4.40 -1.12 55.59
N SER A 865 -3.88 -1.84 54.59
CA SER A 865 -3.88 -3.31 54.57
C SER A 865 -2.67 -3.98 53.89
N ASN A 866 -1.60 -3.23 53.55
CA ASN A 866 -0.46 -3.76 52.80
C ASN A 866 0.88 -3.56 53.52
N THR A 867 1.85 -4.42 53.22
CA THR A 867 3.26 -4.25 53.61
C THR A 867 3.87 -3.07 52.85
N ILE A 868 4.43 -2.11 53.60
CA ILE A 868 5.14 -0.95 53.05
C ILE A 868 6.51 -0.86 53.75
N ASN A 869 7.58 -0.99 52.96
CA ASN A 869 8.96 -0.79 53.39
C ASN A 869 9.58 0.31 52.54
N VAL A 870 9.91 1.46 53.13
CA VAL A 870 10.48 2.59 52.38
C VAL A 870 11.84 2.97 52.96
N THR A 871 12.85 3.02 52.08
CA THR A 871 14.17 3.56 52.40
C THR A 871 14.36 4.87 51.67
N ILE A 872 14.64 5.94 52.41
CA ILE A 872 14.95 7.27 51.87
C ILE A 872 16.35 7.62 52.37
N GLN A 873 17.32 7.69 51.47
CA GLN A 873 18.70 7.91 51.85
C GLN A 873 19.39 8.94 50.96
N ASN A 874 20.19 9.80 51.56
CA ASN A 874 20.95 10.82 50.83
C ASN A 874 20.04 11.71 49.96
N CYS A 875 18.90 12.13 50.48
CA CYS A 875 17.90 12.90 49.71
C CYS A 875 17.69 14.30 50.29
N PHE A 876 17.28 15.26 49.47
CA PHE A 876 16.94 16.59 49.99
C PHE A 876 15.75 17.26 49.32
N ALA A 877 15.14 18.20 50.04
CA ALA A 877 14.10 19.07 49.50
C ALA A 877 14.29 20.54 49.89
N SER A 878 14.34 21.42 48.91
CA SER A 878 14.56 22.87 49.13
C SER A 878 13.39 23.73 48.67
N GLY A 879 12.36 23.15 48.06
CA GLY A 879 11.16 23.86 47.63
C GLY A 879 10.36 24.42 48.80
N ASN A 880 9.84 25.64 48.67
CA ASN A 880 8.96 26.25 49.66
C ASN A 880 7.55 25.67 49.58
N ILE A 881 6.90 25.53 50.73
CA ILE A 881 5.50 25.10 50.83
C ILE A 881 4.64 26.34 51.13
N ILE A 882 3.81 26.73 50.16
CA ILE A 882 3.10 28.01 50.11
C ILE A 882 1.58 27.77 50.22
N LYS A 883 0.85 28.59 51.01
CA LYS A 883 -0.59 28.54 51.42
C LYS A 883 -0.88 27.79 52.74
N SER A 884 -2.10 27.84 53.29
CA SER A 884 -2.40 27.43 54.69
C SER A 884 -3.40 26.25 54.82
N ASN A 885 -2.91 25.05 55.14
CA ASN A 885 -3.71 23.90 55.62
C ASN A 885 -2.84 22.91 56.44
N GLN A 886 -3.39 21.78 56.90
CA GLN A 886 -2.79 20.89 57.93
C GLN A 886 -1.65 20.00 57.38
N MET A 887 -0.98 19.26 58.27
CA MET A 887 -0.08 18.10 58.00
C MET A 887 0.97 18.33 56.91
N ARG A 888 1.94 19.20 57.20
CA ARG A 888 3.01 19.55 56.25
C ARG A 888 4.38 19.20 56.80
N GLY A 889 5.20 18.59 55.95
CA GLY A 889 6.61 18.33 56.25
C GLY A 889 7.50 18.85 55.14
N GLY A 890 8.68 19.37 55.47
CA GLY A 890 9.62 19.78 54.42
C GLY A 890 10.03 18.60 53.53
N LEU A 891 10.39 17.46 54.12
CA LEU A 891 10.67 16.23 53.39
C LEU A 891 9.41 15.35 53.28
N ILE A 892 8.80 14.93 54.40
CA ILE A 892 7.67 13.98 54.37
C ILE A 892 6.43 14.59 55.01
N GLY A 893 5.31 14.65 54.31
CA GLY A 893 4.05 15.16 54.85
C GLY A 893 3.49 14.24 55.93
N GLN A 894 3.14 13.02 55.53
CA GLN A 894 2.61 12.00 56.44
C GLN A 894 3.26 10.63 56.23
N ILE A 895 3.56 9.98 57.36
CA ILE A 895 3.77 8.54 57.49
C ILE A 895 2.53 7.96 58.18
N GLY A 896 1.71 7.23 57.44
CA GLY A 896 0.53 6.51 57.93
C GLY A 896 0.88 5.12 58.44
N THR A 897 -0.03 4.16 58.28
CA THR A 897 0.20 2.73 58.50
C THR A 897 1.21 2.17 57.50
N VAL A 898 2.32 1.64 58.01
CA VAL A 898 3.44 1.05 57.25
C VAL A 898 4.09 -0.09 58.06
N THR A 899 4.97 -0.89 57.41
CA THR A 899 5.72 -1.97 58.07
C THR A 899 7.03 -1.45 58.65
N SER A 900 7.81 -0.73 57.85
CA SER A 900 9.02 -0.05 58.28
C SER A 900 9.35 1.13 57.37
N ILE A 901 9.95 2.18 57.92
CA ILE A 901 10.55 3.26 57.13
C ILE A 901 11.92 3.57 57.71
N THR A 902 12.90 3.74 56.82
CA THR A 902 14.22 4.28 57.15
C THR A 902 14.44 5.58 56.41
N VAL A 903 14.78 6.65 57.11
CA VAL A 903 15.18 7.95 56.56
C VAL A 903 16.57 8.27 57.11
N SER A 904 17.58 8.36 56.24
CA SER A 904 18.94 8.67 56.68
C SER A 904 19.69 9.63 55.76
N ASN A 905 20.55 10.46 56.35
CA ASN A 905 21.35 11.44 55.63
C ASN A 905 20.52 12.35 54.72
N CYS A 906 19.38 12.85 55.22
CA CYS A 906 18.46 13.66 54.44
C CYS A 906 18.28 15.05 55.06
N TYR A 907 17.95 16.05 54.24
CA TYR A 907 17.56 17.36 54.76
C TYR A 907 16.40 18.02 54.01
N ALA A 908 15.74 18.96 54.69
CA ALA A 908 14.82 19.90 54.06
C ALA A 908 15.19 21.34 54.41
N SER A 909 15.14 22.27 53.46
CA SER A 909 15.55 23.67 53.68
C SER A 909 14.52 24.72 53.26
N GLY A 910 13.49 24.34 52.51
CA GLY A 910 12.42 25.26 52.10
C GLY A 910 11.53 25.68 53.28
N ALA A 911 10.93 26.87 53.20
CA ALA A 911 9.98 27.35 54.21
C ALA A 911 8.74 26.44 54.29
N VAL A 912 8.27 26.13 55.50
CA VAL A 912 7.08 25.30 55.73
C VAL A 912 5.99 26.15 56.39
N VAL A 913 5.01 26.59 55.60
CA VAL A 913 3.89 27.40 56.10
C VAL A 913 2.60 26.58 56.02
N GLY A 914 1.79 26.56 57.10
CA GLY A 914 0.57 25.76 57.18
C GLY A 914 -0.36 26.15 58.33
N SER A 915 -1.33 25.31 58.67
CA SER A 915 -2.27 25.56 59.78
C SER A 915 -1.83 24.91 61.09
N PHE A 916 -1.67 23.59 61.15
CA PHE A 916 -1.14 22.83 62.31
C PHE A 916 -0.64 21.43 61.87
N ARG A 917 0.09 20.70 62.74
CA ARG A 917 0.84 19.46 62.42
C ARG A 917 1.94 19.69 61.38
N LEU A 918 2.78 20.69 61.64
CA LEU A 918 3.89 21.06 60.75
C LEU A 918 5.21 20.55 61.31
N GLY A 919 6.08 20.05 60.45
CA GLY A 919 7.46 19.73 60.77
C GLY A 919 8.44 20.22 59.71
N GLY A 920 9.61 20.69 60.13
CA GLY A 920 10.65 21.13 59.19
C GLY A 920 11.13 20.00 58.29
N LEU A 921 11.24 18.77 58.81
CA LEU A 921 11.50 17.56 58.02
C LEU A 921 10.23 16.73 57.80
N ILE A 922 9.48 16.41 58.87
CA ILE A 922 8.34 15.48 58.78
C ILE A 922 7.09 16.05 59.43
N GLY A 923 5.96 16.08 58.73
CA GLY A 923 4.70 16.60 59.27
C GLY A 923 4.14 15.69 60.37
N ASN A 924 3.79 14.45 60.03
CA ASN A 924 3.13 13.52 60.94
C ASN A 924 3.60 12.07 60.77
N VAL A 925 3.81 11.37 61.89
CA VAL A 925 4.15 9.95 61.95
C VAL A 925 3.11 9.19 62.79
N ASN A 926 2.38 8.27 62.14
CA ASN A 926 1.32 7.47 62.76
C ASN A 926 1.73 6.02 63.08
N ALA A 927 2.71 5.46 62.39
CA ALA A 927 3.13 4.08 62.57
C ALA A 927 4.29 3.93 63.58
N ALA A 928 4.37 2.74 64.18
CA ALA A 928 5.56 2.26 64.88
C ALA A 928 6.64 1.79 63.87
N ASN A 929 7.88 1.59 64.32
CA ASN A 929 9.01 1.09 63.51
C ASN A 929 9.49 2.07 62.41
N ILE A 930 9.59 3.34 62.78
CA ILE A 930 10.11 4.40 61.91
C ILE A 930 11.51 4.77 62.40
N TYR A 931 12.50 4.69 61.53
CA TYR A 931 13.91 4.98 61.81
C TYR A 931 14.31 6.24 61.05
N ILE A 932 14.57 7.33 61.77
CA ILE A 932 15.03 8.58 61.18
C ILE A 932 16.32 8.97 61.88
N ASP A 933 17.39 9.05 61.10
CA ASP A 933 18.74 9.07 61.63
C ASP A 933 19.64 9.98 60.79
N HIS A 934 20.55 10.72 61.43
CA HIS A 934 21.49 11.62 60.74
C HIS A 934 20.84 12.62 59.76
N CYS A 935 19.64 13.14 60.06
CA CYS A 935 18.90 14.06 59.18
C CYS A 935 18.83 15.49 59.72
N ALA A 936 18.53 16.46 58.83
CA ALA A 936 18.47 17.88 59.19
C ALA A 936 17.21 18.62 58.70
N ALA A 937 16.52 19.30 59.62
CA ALA A 937 15.48 20.28 59.33
C ALA A 937 16.11 21.68 59.24
N TRP A 938 16.57 22.07 58.04
CA TRP A 938 17.34 23.28 57.80
C TRP A 938 16.52 24.45 57.25
N ASN A 939 15.23 24.48 57.59
CA ASN A 939 14.26 25.44 57.08
C ASN A 939 14.50 26.86 57.62
N SER A 940 14.13 27.90 56.89
CA SER A 940 14.12 29.27 57.41
C SER A 940 13.00 29.49 58.43
N GLU A 941 11.84 28.89 58.18
CA GLU A 941 10.66 29.00 59.04
C GLU A 941 9.80 27.72 58.98
N VAL A 942 9.14 27.44 60.10
CA VAL A 942 8.06 26.48 60.25
C VAL A 942 6.89 27.20 60.92
N THR A 943 5.94 27.67 60.11
CA THR A 943 4.94 28.66 60.54
C THR A 943 3.53 28.07 60.52
N ALA A 944 2.98 27.78 61.71
CA ALA A 944 1.58 27.36 61.90
C ALA A 944 0.66 28.56 62.17
N SER A 945 -0.39 28.68 61.35
CA SER A 945 -1.36 29.78 61.36
C SER A 945 -2.60 29.56 62.23
N LYS A 946 -2.81 28.35 62.77
CA LYS A 946 -3.97 28.03 63.62
C LYS A 946 -3.56 27.17 64.82
N ARG A 947 -4.37 27.25 65.88
CA ARG A 947 -4.31 26.31 67.01
C ARG A 947 -4.91 24.97 66.64
N GLY A 948 -4.25 23.86 66.99
CA GLY A 948 -4.85 22.53 66.93
C GLY A 948 -6.02 22.40 67.92
N THR A 949 -7.10 21.71 67.54
CA THR A 949 -8.29 21.51 68.38
C THR A 949 -8.26 20.21 69.21
N ALA A 950 -7.12 19.50 69.22
CA ALA A 950 -6.83 18.25 69.95
C ALA A 950 -5.33 18.16 70.29
N ASN A 951 -4.80 17.03 70.79
CA ASN A 951 -3.38 16.73 71.10
C ASN A 951 -2.41 16.81 69.88
N TRP A 952 -2.61 17.76 68.98
CA TRP A 952 -1.93 17.89 67.69
C TRP A 952 -1.08 19.16 67.71
N SER A 953 0.24 18.99 67.72
CA SER A 953 1.22 20.10 67.78
C SER A 953 2.04 20.19 66.48
N SER A 954 2.88 21.21 66.38
CA SER A 954 3.88 21.41 65.33
C SER A 954 5.28 21.47 65.98
N GLY A 955 6.30 20.99 65.28
CA GLY A 955 7.68 20.91 65.77
C GLY A 955 8.69 21.39 64.73
N ALA A 956 9.86 21.82 65.17
CA ALA A 956 10.91 22.27 64.27
C ALA A 956 11.43 21.15 63.36
N PHE A 957 11.51 19.91 63.85
CA PHE A 957 11.94 18.76 63.05
C PHE A 957 10.76 17.89 62.60
N ALA A 958 10.02 17.30 63.56
CA ALA A 958 8.81 16.54 63.29
C ALA A 958 7.60 17.15 64.00
N GLY A 959 6.49 17.33 63.27
CA GLY A 959 5.26 17.88 63.82
C GLY A 959 4.63 16.96 64.86
N THR A 960 4.52 15.69 64.53
CA THR A 960 4.11 14.63 65.46
C THR A 960 4.85 13.33 65.16
N ALA A 961 5.40 12.69 66.19
CA ALA A 961 6.10 11.41 66.13
C ALA A 961 5.37 10.34 66.95
N HIS A 962 5.27 9.12 66.41
CA HIS A 962 4.79 7.96 67.15
C HIS A 962 5.84 7.56 68.22
N PRO A 963 5.46 7.14 69.43
CA PRO A 963 6.39 6.80 70.51
C PRO A 963 7.42 5.73 70.11
N ASN A 964 6.99 4.69 69.40
CA ASN A 964 7.88 3.63 68.94
C ASN A 964 8.69 4.02 67.66
N SER A 965 8.99 5.31 67.47
CA SER A 965 9.90 5.77 66.41
C SER A 965 11.30 5.93 66.98
N HIS A 966 12.31 5.52 66.21
CA HIS A 966 13.72 5.72 66.50
C HIS A 966 14.19 7.01 65.84
N LEU A 967 14.39 8.05 66.66
CA LEU A 967 14.85 9.37 66.22
C LEU A 967 16.24 9.64 66.82
N SER A 968 17.30 9.38 66.07
CA SER A 968 18.70 9.55 66.51
C SER A 968 19.43 10.58 65.65
N ASP A 969 20.35 11.33 66.27
CA ASP A 969 21.27 12.26 65.59
C ASP A 969 20.66 13.17 64.52
N ASN A 970 19.48 13.68 64.83
CA ASN A 970 18.72 14.60 63.99
C ASN A 970 18.86 16.04 64.48
N TYR A 971 19.03 16.99 63.54
CA TYR A 971 19.32 18.39 63.83
C TYR A 971 18.33 19.35 63.17
N ARG A 972 18.23 20.56 63.72
CA ARG A 972 17.51 21.69 63.14
C ARG A 972 18.41 22.91 62.96
N LYS A 973 18.05 23.82 62.06
CA LYS A 973 18.79 25.08 61.85
C LYS A 973 18.80 25.95 63.14
N PRO A 974 19.96 26.47 63.56
CA PRO A 974 20.04 27.48 64.61
C PRO A 974 19.21 28.72 64.24
N GLY A 975 18.39 29.21 65.19
CA GLY A 975 17.53 30.38 64.94
C GLY A 975 16.35 30.14 63.99
N LEU A 976 15.99 28.89 63.67
CA LEU A 976 14.77 28.56 62.92
C LEU A 976 13.54 29.20 63.59
N ALA A 977 12.77 29.96 62.81
CA ALA A 977 11.52 30.54 63.29
C ALA A 977 10.43 29.47 63.37
N LEU A 978 9.96 29.13 64.58
CA LEU A 978 8.87 28.19 64.80
C LEU A 978 7.66 28.91 65.39
N SER A 979 6.54 28.97 64.66
CA SER A 979 5.25 29.36 65.23
C SER A 979 4.40 28.11 65.47
N ALA A 980 4.42 27.57 66.69
CA ALA A 980 3.62 26.41 67.07
C ALA A 980 2.66 26.78 68.22
N TRP A 981 1.38 26.44 68.07
CA TRP A 981 0.35 26.76 69.06
C TRP A 981 0.04 25.50 69.86
N TRP A 982 0.62 25.43 71.05
CA TRP A 982 0.50 24.29 71.95
C TRP A 982 -0.90 24.22 72.62
N VAL A 983 -1.37 23.02 72.93
CA VAL A 983 -2.63 22.78 73.66
C VAL A 983 -2.50 23.38 75.07
N PRO A 984 -3.53 24.08 75.61
CA PRO A 984 -3.43 24.74 76.89
C PRO A 984 -3.67 23.72 77.99
N ASP A 985 -2.62 23.31 78.68
CA ASP A 985 -2.67 23.18 80.12
C ASP A 985 -1.46 23.92 80.67
N SER A 986 -1.61 24.51 81.86
CA SER A 986 -0.78 25.56 82.46
C SER A 986 0.72 25.28 82.64
N ASP A 987 1.23 24.15 82.16
CA ASP A 987 2.63 23.70 82.24
C ASP A 987 3.37 23.67 80.89
N TYR A 988 2.75 24.19 79.81
CA TYR A 988 3.22 24.06 78.41
C TYR A 988 3.89 25.31 77.82
N ASN A 989 4.54 26.16 78.62
CA ASN A 989 5.39 27.25 78.13
C ASN A 989 6.87 26.85 78.23
N HIS A 990 7.52 26.54 77.10
CA HIS A 990 8.99 26.44 77.04
C HIS A 990 9.54 27.72 76.40
N PRO A 991 10.04 28.69 77.19
CA PRO A 991 10.59 29.93 76.65
C PRO A 991 11.95 29.76 75.96
N ASP A 992 12.55 28.56 75.97
CA ASP A 992 13.93 28.37 75.51
C ASP A 992 14.07 27.25 74.47
N ILE A 993 13.67 27.54 73.23
CA ILE A 993 13.86 26.64 72.08
C ILE A 993 15.37 26.38 71.84
N ASP A 994 16.27 27.24 72.32
CA ASP A 994 17.72 27.21 72.05
C ASP A 994 18.58 26.58 73.17
N GLY A 995 17.97 25.92 74.16
CA GLY A 995 18.69 25.17 75.19
C GLY A 995 19.51 24.00 74.61
N THR A 996 20.84 24.03 74.80
CA THR A 996 21.83 23.23 74.05
C THR A 996 21.98 21.76 74.47
N THR A 997 21.16 21.22 75.37
CA THR A 997 21.47 19.93 76.02
C THR A 997 20.53 18.75 75.77
N HIS A 998 19.34 18.91 75.15
CA HIS A 998 18.42 17.76 74.97
C HIS A 998 17.59 17.75 73.68
N PRO A 999 17.40 16.57 73.04
CA PRO A 999 16.30 16.36 72.10
C PRO A 999 14.98 16.45 72.87
N LEU A 1000 14.26 17.56 72.76
CA LEU A 1000 13.00 17.78 73.49
C LEU A 1000 11.88 16.89 72.92
N VAL A 1001 11.81 15.63 73.35
CA VAL A 1001 10.56 14.85 73.43
C VAL A 1001 10.20 14.77 74.91
N ARG A 1002 9.07 15.33 75.37
CA ARG A 1002 8.65 15.20 76.78
C ARG A 1002 7.46 14.24 76.94
N ARG A 1003 7.66 13.24 77.82
CA ARG A 1003 6.65 12.35 78.42
C ARG A 1003 5.67 13.14 79.30
N ASN A 1004 4.46 12.60 79.46
CA ASN A 1004 3.52 13.00 80.52
C ASN A 1004 4.15 12.72 81.90
N SER A 1005 3.81 13.52 82.90
CA SER A 1005 4.52 13.78 84.17
C SER A 1005 4.70 12.64 85.18
N ASP A 1006 4.49 11.36 84.83
CA ASP A 1006 4.21 10.33 85.85
C ASP A 1006 5.15 9.11 85.79
N ASN A 1007 6.44 9.25 85.44
CA ASN A 1007 7.42 8.22 85.85
C ASN A 1007 8.89 8.65 85.70
N THR A 1008 9.54 8.77 86.84
CA THR A 1008 10.96 9.07 87.01
C THR A 1008 11.85 7.87 86.67
N GLY A 1009 12.81 8.06 85.76
CA GLY A 1009 14.05 7.26 85.67
C GLY A 1009 14.32 6.58 84.34
N MET A 1010 15.23 7.15 83.52
CA MET A 1010 16.44 6.49 83.01
C MET A 1010 17.22 7.39 82.04
N GLU A 1011 18.55 7.40 82.22
CA GLU A 1011 19.57 7.84 81.28
C GLU A 1011 19.83 6.72 80.23
N GLY A 1012 20.12 7.08 78.98
CA GLY A 1012 20.44 6.13 77.88
C GLY A 1012 19.33 6.01 76.82
N GLU A 1013 19.74 5.77 75.56
CA GLU A 1013 18.92 5.69 74.32
C GLU A 1013 17.40 5.48 74.53
N THR A 1014 16.60 6.51 74.21
CA THR A 1014 15.18 6.55 74.53
C THR A 1014 14.32 5.81 73.51
N THR A 1015 13.99 4.55 73.77
CA THR A 1015 12.73 3.95 73.29
C THR A 1015 11.55 4.57 74.06
N LEU A 1016 10.66 5.32 73.40
CA LEU A 1016 9.52 5.94 74.08
C LEU A 1016 8.44 4.87 74.38
N THR A 1017 8.49 4.26 75.56
CA THR A 1017 7.51 3.25 75.98
C THR A 1017 6.12 3.82 76.31
N ALA A 1018 5.11 3.00 76.02
CA ALA A 1018 3.69 3.30 75.83
C ALA A 1018 2.89 3.71 77.08
N TYR A 1019 1.89 4.58 76.87
CA TYR A 1019 0.73 4.74 77.75
C TYR A 1019 -0.50 4.08 77.09
N ASN A 1020 -1.21 3.24 77.84
CA ASN A 1020 -2.36 2.48 77.33
C ASN A 1020 -3.63 3.34 77.43
N SER A 1021 -4.18 3.81 76.31
CA SER A 1021 -5.55 4.32 76.29
C SER A 1021 -6.31 3.81 75.05
N ASN A 1022 -7.52 3.31 75.31
CA ASN A 1022 -8.40 2.63 74.37
C ASN A 1022 -9.01 3.53 73.27
N ASP A 1023 -8.38 4.64 72.92
CA ASP A 1023 -8.95 5.65 72.00
C ASP A 1023 -8.14 5.89 70.72
N GLY A 1024 -7.16 5.02 70.41
CA GLY A 1024 -6.49 4.95 69.10
C GLY A 1024 -5.72 6.21 68.62
N GLN A 1025 -5.71 7.32 69.38
CA GLN A 1025 -5.13 8.60 68.94
C GLN A 1025 -4.32 9.38 69.99
N ALA A 1026 -4.21 8.93 71.24
CA ALA A 1026 -3.44 9.62 72.28
C ALA A 1026 -1.99 9.08 72.35
N ASN A 1027 -1.00 9.96 72.56
CA ASN A 1027 0.46 9.73 72.59
C ASN A 1027 1.21 9.97 71.26
N ARG A 1028 1.06 11.15 70.65
CA ARG A 1028 1.95 11.60 69.57
C ARG A 1028 2.59 12.93 69.98
N TRP A 1029 3.92 13.03 69.88
CA TRP A 1029 4.67 14.19 70.39
C TRP A 1029 5.41 14.93 69.29
N ALA A 1030 5.50 16.26 69.38
CA ALA A 1030 6.37 17.03 68.52
C ALA A 1030 7.84 16.75 68.86
N TYR A 1031 8.70 16.71 67.85
CA TYR A 1031 10.13 16.54 68.00
C TYR A 1031 10.87 17.75 67.40
N GLN A 1032 11.76 18.34 68.19
CA GLN A 1032 12.45 19.57 67.81
C GLN A 1032 13.77 19.33 67.08
N GLY A 1033 14.46 18.20 67.33
CA GLY A 1033 15.83 17.98 66.87
C GLY A 1033 16.87 18.74 67.70
N LYS A 1034 18.14 18.33 67.58
CA LYS A 1034 19.31 18.96 68.21
C LYS A 1034 19.67 20.27 67.48
N VAL A 1035 20.43 21.15 68.15
CA VAL A 1035 20.96 22.38 67.56
C VAL A 1035 22.47 22.37 67.73
N GLU A 1036 23.19 22.72 66.66
CA GLU A 1036 24.62 23.01 66.73
C GLU A 1036 24.86 24.41 66.17
N ALA A 1037 25.04 25.39 67.06
CA ALA A 1037 25.22 26.78 66.68
C ALA A 1037 26.57 27.02 65.99
N GLY A 1038 26.61 27.97 65.05
CA GLY A 1038 27.85 28.41 64.40
C GLY A 1038 28.34 27.54 63.23
N LYS A 1039 27.65 26.45 62.89
CA LYS A 1039 27.91 25.65 61.69
C LYS A 1039 26.87 25.87 60.61
N THR A 1040 27.32 25.88 59.35
CA THR A 1040 26.49 25.65 58.17
C THR A 1040 25.99 24.19 58.14
N LEU A 1041 25.01 23.88 57.27
CA LEU A 1041 24.55 22.49 57.16
C LEU A 1041 25.66 21.60 56.58
N SER A 1042 26.47 22.10 55.65
CA SER A 1042 27.60 21.35 55.09
C SER A 1042 28.66 21.00 56.12
N GLU A 1043 28.99 21.92 57.02
CA GLU A 1043 29.92 21.63 58.12
C GLU A 1043 29.32 20.62 59.11
N LEU A 1044 28.05 20.77 59.47
CA LEU A 1044 27.34 19.81 60.32
C LEU A 1044 27.30 18.41 59.68
N ALA A 1045 26.93 18.33 58.40
CA ALA A 1045 26.80 17.09 57.65
C ALA A 1045 28.13 16.34 57.54
N SER A 1046 29.22 17.05 57.22
CA SER A 1046 30.54 16.45 57.03
C SER A 1046 31.25 16.10 58.34
N THR A 1047 31.12 16.92 59.39
CA THR A 1047 31.89 16.75 60.63
C THR A 1047 31.15 16.03 61.74
N THR A 1048 29.86 16.34 61.92
CA THR A 1048 29.05 15.81 63.03
C THR A 1048 28.24 14.60 62.58
N LEU A 1049 27.60 14.69 61.41
CA LEU A 1049 26.73 13.62 60.90
C LEU A 1049 27.47 12.57 60.05
N GLY A 1050 28.72 12.81 59.68
CA GLY A 1050 29.55 11.87 58.94
C GLY A 1050 29.02 11.49 57.56
N TRP A 1051 28.32 12.40 56.86
CA TRP A 1051 27.79 12.14 55.53
C TRP A 1051 28.91 11.86 54.53
N ASP A 1052 28.70 10.87 53.65
CA ASP A 1052 29.72 10.41 52.71
C ASP A 1052 30.04 11.47 51.65
N SER A 1053 31.29 11.97 51.68
CA SER A 1053 31.84 12.91 50.71
C SER A 1053 31.95 12.36 49.29
N SER A 1054 31.80 11.04 49.07
CA SER A 1054 31.71 10.47 47.73
C SER A 1054 30.34 10.74 47.07
N ILE A 1055 29.32 11.02 47.88
CA ILE A 1055 27.93 11.26 47.46
C ILE A 1055 27.61 12.76 47.51
N TRP A 1056 28.08 13.44 48.56
CA TRP A 1056 27.76 14.84 48.84
C TRP A 1056 28.94 15.78 48.55
N ASP A 1057 28.63 16.93 47.98
CA ASP A 1057 29.48 18.11 47.89
C ASP A 1057 29.12 19.07 49.05
N PHE A 1058 30.14 19.45 49.81
CA PHE A 1058 30.04 20.28 51.02
C PHE A 1058 30.67 21.67 50.83
N THR A 1059 30.93 22.10 49.59
CA THR A 1059 31.61 23.38 49.31
C THR A 1059 30.76 24.63 49.59
N GLY A 1060 29.42 24.53 49.58
CA GLY A 1060 28.50 25.62 49.93
C GLY A 1060 27.88 25.49 51.32
N ASP A 1061 26.99 26.42 51.69
CA ASP A 1061 26.29 26.40 53.00
C ASP A 1061 25.33 25.21 53.18
N LEU A 1062 24.78 24.71 52.07
CA LEU A 1062 23.93 23.52 52.01
C LEU A 1062 24.64 22.43 51.19
N PRO A 1063 24.61 21.16 51.65
CA PRO A 1063 25.15 20.04 50.88
C PRO A 1063 24.41 19.85 49.56
N THR A 1064 25.11 19.58 48.47
CA THR A 1064 24.51 19.18 47.18
C THR A 1064 24.98 17.80 46.77
N LEU A 1065 24.21 17.09 45.94
CA LEU A 1065 24.62 15.79 45.40
C LEU A 1065 25.65 15.98 44.28
N LYS A 1066 26.68 15.12 44.23
CA LYS A 1066 27.76 15.14 43.21
C LYS A 1066 27.38 14.57 41.86
#